data_AF-A0A0M0H9I5-F1
#
_entry.id   AF-A0A0M0H9I5-F1
#
_cell.length_a   1.000
_cell.length_b   1.000
_cell.length_c   1.000
_cell.angle_alpha   90.00
_cell.angle_beta   90.00
_cell.angle_gamma   90.00
#
_symmetry.space_group_name_H-M   'P 1'
#
loop_
_entity.id
_entity.type
_entity.pdbx_description
1 polymer ?
#
loop_
_entity_poly.entity_id
_entity_poly.type
_entity_poly.pdbx_seq_one_letter_code
_entity_poly.pdbx_strand_id
1 'polypeptide(L)'
;MSEETKRNPQVGEARAAELYAQLAHWKTQIDEERLRPLEALLYTTLGILQWNHHPQGGRAVEWLMRAVELDSLQNTAWKYIRDIVLAKLASLFEDISFSPLRQVDPSEYRKQKTIELQQEMQRLTNEIWQEAKQQIERGRQAQTYLDSHDTIWQQAVSLLDELPEVVREVDGRSLAYSRSINGLFAPEEFLQELNHSIEKMNEYIERWNRIFSSYRREVPVAPSALERLDRLIGMTDIKQRIRDLYYFLLYLTKRNEKGLAMRDRIGLHAILMGNPGTGKTTIARLLAEIYHELGLLEHASVIEVDRSHLVGSYVGHTEQKVMEAVQRAVGGVLFIDEAYSLKRAGSAENDFGQVAIDTLVAAMTGGEYAGTFAVVLAGYPEEMRTFLRANPGLRSRFPESGHFVMEDFTMDELTAIGQLVARDNEFVMTESALAALEERIEAERVDTTFGNARTVKNIILDAITSKGRKLARTEELPSDEYTILYAEDFALPVPKVRSAAEYLDRLVGLSSIKDEISTLFSFLSIQQKRKEQGLLAVPVELHAIFFGNPGTGKSTVAQVYASILKEVGMLKRGHLVTVGRADMVAEYVGQTAVRTKRKVAEALGGVLFVDEAHSLIPAGTNDYSTEALDTLVEEMTKHRENLVVVLAGYPELIKELLNTNPGLRSRFKKQFHFPDYSPEELVEVAKRYASDIGYHLSLTALSRLRKIFTERGRGMNGNARLARTVIEEAAQRQARRLTDTGQTSFTTEELMRLEEADVCGIPLLQSEPLHE
;
A
#
# COMPACT_ATOMS: atom_id res chain seq x y z
N MET A 1 -5.71 -9.67 -32.52
CA MET A 1 -4.47 -10.11 -31.83
C MET A 1 -3.21 -9.54 -32.48
N SER A 2 -2.53 -10.15 -33.45
CA SER A 2 -1.20 -9.64 -33.88
C SER A 2 -1.18 -8.19 -34.40
N GLU A 3 -2.22 -7.71 -35.08
CA GLU A 3 -2.36 -6.29 -35.47
C GLU A 3 -2.73 -5.36 -34.32
N GLU A 4 -3.46 -5.89 -33.34
CA GLU A 4 -4.02 -5.16 -32.21
C GLU A 4 -2.99 -5.02 -31.09
N THR A 5 -2.22 -6.06 -30.82
CA THR A 5 -1.03 -6.07 -29.97
C THR A 5 0.06 -5.12 -30.49
N LYS A 6 0.15 -4.94 -31.82
CA LYS A 6 1.02 -3.92 -32.44
C LYS A 6 0.53 -2.49 -32.22
N ARG A 7 -0.78 -2.28 -32.05
CA ARG A 7 -1.40 -0.95 -31.84
C ARG A 7 -1.52 -0.59 -30.36
N ASN A 8 -1.88 -1.55 -29.52
CA ASN A 8 -1.98 -1.42 -28.07
C ASN A 8 -1.54 -2.74 -27.39
N PRO A 9 -0.27 -2.83 -26.97
CA PRO A 9 0.28 -4.04 -26.35
C PRO A 9 -0.48 -4.49 -25.11
N GLN A 10 -1.03 -3.55 -24.33
CA GLN A 10 -1.74 -3.84 -23.07
C GLN A 10 -3.05 -4.60 -23.28
N VAL A 11 -3.84 -4.16 -24.26
CA VAL A 11 -5.10 -4.82 -24.62
C VAL A 11 -4.84 -6.20 -25.23
N GLY A 12 -3.77 -6.33 -26.04
CA GLY A 12 -3.39 -7.61 -26.63
C GLY A 12 -3.00 -8.67 -25.59
N GLU A 13 -2.34 -8.26 -24.50
CA GLU A 13 -1.91 -9.15 -23.42
C GLU A 13 -3.06 -9.61 -22.53
N ALA A 14 -3.95 -8.70 -22.14
CA ALA A 14 -5.13 -9.06 -21.34
C ALA A 14 -6.07 -10.00 -22.10
N ARG A 15 -6.26 -9.76 -23.40
CA ARG A 15 -7.03 -10.65 -24.28
C ARG A 15 -6.37 -12.02 -24.43
N ALA A 16 -5.04 -12.09 -24.53
CA ALA A 16 -4.32 -13.35 -24.57
C ALA A 16 -4.48 -14.15 -23.27
N ALA A 17 -4.40 -13.49 -22.11
CA ALA A 17 -4.65 -14.15 -20.82
C ALA A 17 -6.11 -14.62 -20.67
N GLU A 18 -7.09 -13.85 -21.14
CA GLU A 18 -8.49 -14.27 -21.15
C GLU A 18 -8.74 -15.48 -22.07
N LEU A 19 -8.13 -15.51 -23.26
CA LEU A 19 -8.18 -16.68 -24.15
C LEU A 19 -7.51 -17.90 -23.52
N TYR A 20 -6.43 -17.69 -22.76
CA TYR A 20 -5.78 -18.74 -22.00
C TYR A 20 -6.72 -19.29 -20.90
N ALA A 21 -7.37 -18.42 -20.14
CA ALA A 21 -8.37 -18.81 -19.14
C ALA A 21 -9.48 -19.69 -19.74
N GLN A 22 -9.93 -19.32 -20.94
CA GLN A 22 -10.99 -20.02 -21.66
C GLN A 22 -10.52 -21.34 -22.29
N LEU A 23 -9.21 -21.52 -22.49
CA LEU A 23 -8.62 -22.73 -23.07
C LEU A 23 -9.00 -23.98 -22.27
N ALA A 24 -8.97 -23.92 -20.93
CA ALA A 24 -9.36 -25.04 -20.07
C ALA A 24 -10.83 -25.45 -20.30
N HIS A 25 -11.71 -24.46 -20.50
CA HIS A 25 -13.11 -24.71 -20.84
C HIS A 25 -13.25 -25.31 -22.25
N TRP A 26 -12.52 -24.78 -23.23
CA TRP A 26 -12.54 -25.29 -24.60
C TRP A 26 -12.01 -26.72 -24.73
N LYS A 27 -11.01 -27.11 -23.93
CA LYS A 27 -10.53 -28.49 -23.84
C LYS A 27 -11.62 -29.49 -23.45
N THR A 28 -12.71 -29.03 -22.80
CA THR A 28 -13.85 -29.89 -22.45
C THR A 28 -14.94 -29.96 -23.53
N GLN A 29 -14.91 -29.09 -24.54
CA GLN A 29 -15.98 -28.91 -25.53
C GLN A 29 -15.53 -29.10 -26.98
N ILE A 30 -14.25 -28.92 -27.27
CA ILE A 30 -13.67 -28.94 -28.61
C ILE A 30 -12.71 -30.13 -28.71
N ASP A 31 -12.74 -30.80 -29.86
CA ASP A 31 -11.82 -31.88 -30.18
C ASP A 31 -10.35 -31.40 -30.11
N GLU A 32 -9.51 -32.22 -29.48
CA GLU A 32 -8.10 -31.94 -29.21
C GLU A 32 -7.30 -31.70 -30.51
N GLU A 33 -7.64 -32.35 -31.61
CA GLU A 33 -7.00 -32.11 -32.91
C GLU A 33 -7.27 -30.71 -33.47
N ARG A 34 -8.44 -30.14 -33.19
CA ARG A 34 -8.81 -28.78 -33.64
C ARG A 34 -8.28 -27.70 -32.71
N LEU A 35 -8.09 -28.03 -31.44
CA LEU A 35 -7.66 -27.08 -30.42
C LEU A 35 -6.13 -26.90 -30.38
N ARG A 36 -5.37 -27.98 -30.62
CA ARG A 36 -3.89 -27.97 -30.62
C ARG A 36 -3.24 -26.80 -31.38
N PRO A 37 -3.57 -26.51 -32.66
CA PRO A 37 -2.94 -25.40 -33.38
C PRO A 37 -3.34 -24.02 -32.84
N LEU A 38 -4.55 -23.88 -32.27
CA LEU A 38 -5.00 -22.64 -31.63
C LEU A 38 -4.26 -22.40 -30.30
N GLU A 39 -4.07 -23.46 -29.53
CA GLU A 39 -3.30 -23.44 -28.28
C GLU A 39 -1.83 -23.09 -28.55
N ALA A 40 -1.23 -23.66 -29.59
CA ALA A 40 0.12 -23.32 -30.03
C ALA A 40 0.25 -21.84 -30.44
N LEU A 41 -0.73 -21.29 -31.18
CA LEU A 41 -0.79 -19.86 -31.51
C LEU A 41 -0.89 -18.95 -30.29
N LEU A 42 -1.66 -19.37 -29.29
CA LEU A 42 -1.81 -18.62 -28.05
C LEU A 42 -0.51 -18.59 -27.25
N TYR A 43 0.10 -19.74 -27.00
CA TYR A 43 1.39 -19.83 -26.30
C TYR A 43 2.50 -19.07 -27.03
N THR A 44 2.52 -19.11 -28.36
CA THR A 44 3.44 -18.30 -29.16
C THR A 44 3.23 -16.81 -28.94
N THR A 45 1.98 -16.36 -28.90
CA THR A 45 1.66 -14.95 -28.69
C THR A 45 2.05 -14.50 -27.28
N LEU A 46 1.76 -15.30 -26.26
CA LEU A 46 2.16 -15.05 -24.87
C LEU A 46 3.69 -14.98 -24.73
N GLY A 47 4.41 -15.92 -25.34
CA GLY A 47 5.87 -15.96 -25.32
C GLY A 47 6.53 -14.74 -25.98
N ILE A 48 6.00 -14.30 -27.13
CA ILE A 48 6.47 -13.09 -27.83
C ILE A 48 6.24 -11.83 -27.00
N LEU A 49 5.03 -11.71 -26.42
CA LEU A 49 4.68 -10.59 -25.55
C LEU A 49 5.63 -10.50 -24.37
N GLN A 50 5.85 -11.61 -23.67
CA GLN A 50 6.76 -11.67 -22.52
C GLN A 50 8.19 -11.29 -22.92
N TRP A 51 8.70 -11.79 -24.05
CA TRP A 51 10.06 -11.50 -24.52
C TRP A 51 10.29 -10.02 -24.86
N ASN A 52 9.28 -9.35 -25.40
CA ASN A 52 9.38 -7.94 -25.74
C ASN A 52 9.40 -7.04 -24.49
N HIS A 53 8.80 -7.49 -23.38
CA HIS A 53 8.73 -6.74 -22.14
C HIS A 53 9.84 -7.09 -21.15
N HIS A 54 10.23 -8.36 -21.06
CA HIS A 54 11.30 -8.85 -20.17
C HIS A 54 12.34 -9.67 -20.95
N PRO A 55 13.34 -9.00 -21.58
CA PRO A 55 14.38 -9.64 -22.38
C PRO A 55 15.37 -10.54 -21.62
N GLN A 56 15.44 -10.43 -20.30
CA GLN A 56 16.47 -11.13 -19.50
C GLN A 56 15.89 -12.04 -18.40
N GLY A 57 14.56 -12.09 -18.26
CA GLY A 57 13.88 -12.91 -17.26
C GLY A 57 12.44 -13.22 -17.67
N GLY A 58 11.95 -14.41 -17.35
CA GLY A 58 10.55 -14.80 -17.58
C GLY A 58 10.36 -16.08 -18.40
N ARG A 59 9.11 -16.56 -18.41
CA ARG A 59 8.68 -17.84 -19.03
C ARG A 59 8.49 -17.78 -20.55
N ALA A 60 9.02 -16.75 -21.21
CA ALA A 60 8.88 -16.57 -22.66
C ALA A 60 9.31 -17.82 -23.44
N VAL A 61 10.47 -18.38 -23.10
CA VAL A 61 10.98 -19.61 -23.74
C VAL A 61 10.11 -20.82 -23.39
N GLU A 62 9.62 -20.94 -22.15
CA GLU A 62 8.77 -22.07 -21.74
C GLU A 62 7.46 -22.09 -22.54
N TRP A 63 6.80 -20.94 -22.69
CA TRP A 63 5.60 -20.84 -23.52
C TRP A 63 5.89 -21.11 -24.99
N LEU A 64 6.99 -20.60 -25.54
CA LEU A 64 7.33 -20.89 -26.94
C LEU A 64 7.69 -22.37 -27.14
N MET A 65 8.39 -23.00 -26.19
CA MET A 65 8.67 -24.44 -26.21
C MET A 65 7.37 -25.24 -26.15
N ARG A 66 6.42 -24.85 -25.30
CA ARG A 66 5.10 -25.48 -25.24
C ARG A 66 4.33 -25.33 -26.56
N ALA A 67 4.45 -24.18 -27.21
CA ALA A 67 3.82 -23.93 -28.50
C ALA A 67 4.33 -24.91 -29.57
N VAL A 68 5.64 -25.12 -29.65
CA VAL A 68 6.24 -26.04 -30.65
C VAL A 68 6.08 -27.52 -30.30
N GLU A 69 5.86 -27.86 -29.03
CA GLU A 69 5.41 -29.21 -28.63
C GLU A 69 4.00 -29.51 -29.13
N LEU A 70 3.12 -28.51 -29.14
CA LEU A 70 1.74 -28.63 -29.60
C LEU A 70 1.63 -28.59 -31.13
N ASP A 71 2.42 -27.73 -31.78
CA ASP A 71 2.52 -27.61 -33.24
C ASP A 71 3.96 -27.30 -33.65
N SER A 72 4.69 -28.34 -34.08
CA SER A 72 6.09 -28.22 -34.48
C SER A 72 6.31 -27.45 -35.77
N LEU A 73 5.25 -27.22 -36.58
CA LEU A 73 5.30 -26.43 -37.81
C LEU A 73 5.16 -24.93 -37.57
N GLN A 74 5.07 -24.50 -36.31
CA GLN A 74 4.92 -23.11 -35.95
C GLN A 74 6.24 -22.32 -36.06
N ASN A 75 6.61 -21.95 -37.29
CA ASN A 75 7.86 -21.25 -37.60
C ASN A 75 8.07 -19.94 -36.81
N THR A 76 6.98 -19.25 -36.45
CA THR A 76 7.08 -18.02 -35.65
C THR A 76 7.62 -18.31 -34.24
N ALA A 77 7.17 -19.40 -33.61
CA ALA A 77 7.64 -19.79 -32.29
C ALA A 77 9.13 -20.13 -32.31
N TRP A 78 9.55 -20.97 -33.28
CA TRP A 78 10.95 -21.32 -33.48
C TRP A 78 11.85 -20.12 -33.75
N LYS A 79 11.38 -19.13 -34.52
CA LYS A 79 12.12 -17.89 -34.77
C LYS A 79 12.39 -17.13 -33.46
N TYR A 80 11.38 -16.97 -32.60
CA TYR A 80 11.58 -16.29 -31.32
C TYR A 80 12.41 -17.12 -30.33
N ILE A 81 12.26 -18.45 -30.29
CA ILE A 81 13.14 -19.33 -29.50
C ILE A 81 14.59 -19.10 -29.90
N ARG A 82 14.89 -19.11 -31.21
CA ARG A 82 16.22 -18.83 -31.74
C ARG A 82 16.74 -17.48 -31.28
N ASP A 83 15.94 -16.43 -31.45
CA ASP A 83 16.35 -15.05 -31.11
C ASP A 83 16.59 -14.89 -29.60
N ILE A 84 15.77 -15.51 -28.74
CA ILE A 84 15.93 -15.50 -27.28
C ILE A 84 17.20 -16.24 -26.85
N VAL A 85 17.40 -17.45 -27.39
CA VAL A 85 18.57 -18.27 -27.11
C VAL A 85 19.85 -17.53 -27.48
N LEU A 86 19.90 -16.92 -28.67
CA LEU A 86 21.06 -16.15 -29.12
C LEU A 86 21.34 -14.95 -28.21
N ALA A 87 20.30 -14.22 -27.78
CA ALA A 87 20.44 -13.12 -26.84
C ALA A 87 20.97 -13.59 -25.47
N LYS A 88 20.49 -14.72 -24.94
CA LYS A 88 21.01 -15.32 -23.70
C LYS A 88 22.48 -15.73 -23.82
N LEU A 89 22.84 -16.42 -24.91
CA LEU A 89 24.23 -16.81 -25.16
C LEU A 89 25.16 -15.59 -25.28
N ALA A 90 24.67 -14.47 -25.82
CA ALA A 90 25.40 -13.21 -25.93
C ALA A 90 25.71 -12.56 -24.56
N SER A 91 24.88 -12.78 -23.54
CA SER A 91 25.04 -12.18 -22.21
C SER A 91 25.77 -13.08 -21.20
N LEU A 92 25.95 -14.38 -21.48
CA LEU A 92 26.51 -15.36 -20.53
C LEU A 92 27.89 -14.97 -19.94
N PHE A 93 28.73 -14.30 -20.74
CA PHE A 93 30.09 -13.91 -20.35
C PHE A 93 30.29 -12.39 -20.35
N GLU A 94 29.21 -11.60 -20.35
CA GLU A 94 29.29 -10.15 -20.54
C GLU A 94 29.96 -9.42 -19.36
N ASP A 95 29.70 -9.88 -18.12
CA ASP A 95 30.25 -9.28 -16.89
C ASP A 95 31.45 -10.05 -16.30
N ILE A 96 32.00 -11.02 -17.05
CA ILE A 96 33.07 -11.89 -16.58
C ILE A 96 34.41 -11.39 -17.11
N SER A 97 35.27 -10.99 -16.19
CA SER A 97 36.61 -10.48 -16.48
C SER A 97 37.56 -10.90 -15.38
N PHE A 98 38.70 -11.49 -15.76
CA PHE A 98 39.72 -11.89 -14.81
C PHE A 98 40.93 -10.98 -14.91
N SER A 99 41.28 -10.33 -13.80
CA SER A 99 42.46 -9.47 -13.73
C SER A 99 43.70 -10.26 -13.26
N PRO A 100 44.83 -10.20 -13.98
CA PRO A 100 46.09 -10.81 -13.56
C PRO A 100 46.52 -10.37 -12.16
N LEU A 101 47.27 -11.23 -11.48
CA LEU A 101 47.86 -10.97 -10.16
C LEU A 101 49.25 -10.35 -10.28
N ARG A 102 49.56 -9.37 -9.43
CA ARG A 102 50.88 -8.71 -9.42
C ARG A 102 51.73 -9.22 -8.27
N GLN A 103 53.04 -9.33 -8.51
CA GLN A 103 54.00 -9.74 -7.49
C GLN A 103 54.09 -8.73 -6.33
N VAL A 104 53.73 -7.47 -6.56
CA VAL A 104 53.73 -6.40 -5.55
C VAL A 104 52.48 -6.38 -4.65
N ASP A 105 51.46 -7.17 -4.96
CA ASP A 105 50.22 -7.20 -4.17
C ASP A 105 50.47 -7.76 -2.75
N PRO A 106 49.65 -7.42 -1.74
CA PRO A 106 49.73 -8.08 -0.43
C PRO A 106 49.46 -9.60 -0.53
N SER A 107 50.17 -10.41 0.25
CA SER A 107 50.04 -11.88 0.20
C SER A 107 48.64 -12.37 0.58
N GLU A 108 47.96 -11.69 1.52
CA GLU A 108 46.56 -11.95 1.86
C GLU A 108 45.61 -11.63 0.71
N TYR A 109 45.81 -10.49 0.03
CA TYR A 109 45.02 -10.12 -1.15
C TYR A 109 45.17 -11.16 -2.26
N ARG A 110 46.39 -11.64 -2.53
CA ARG A 110 46.62 -12.70 -3.52
C ARG A 110 45.96 -14.02 -3.14
N LYS A 111 46.02 -14.44 -1.86
CA LYS A 111 45.30 -15.63 -1.38
C LYS A 111 43.80 -15.50 -1.59
N GLN A 112 43.23 -14.37 -1.19
CA GLN A 112 41.81 -14.08 -1.33
C GLN A 112 41.36 -14.10 -2.80
N LYS A 113 42.10 -13.42 -3.68
CA LYS A 113 41.79 -13.41 -5.12
C LYS A 113 41.92 -14.79 -5.77
N THR A 114 42.87 -15.61 -5.32
CA THR A 114 43.01 -17.01 -5.77
C THR A 114 41.78 -17.84 -5.38
N ILE A 115 41.20 -17.62 -4.19
CA ILE A 115 39.95 -18.26 -3.74
C ILE A 115 38.76 -17.78 -4.59
N GLU A 116 38.65 -16.46 -4.83
CA GLU A 116 37.61 -15.89 -5.70
C GLU A 116 37.68 -16.46 -7.13
N LEU A 117 38.90 -16.58 -7.69
CA LEU A 117 39.14 -17.24 -8.97
C LEU A 117 38.62 -18.69 -8.98
N GLN A 118 38.89 -19.47 -7.93
CA GLN A 118 38.42 -20.86 -7.83
C GLN A 118 36.89 -20.94 -7.74
N GLN A 119 36.26 -20.04 -6.97
CA GLN A 119 34.80 -19.96 -6.88
C GLN A 119 34.18 -19.64 -8.25
N GLU A 120 34.77 -18.70 -9.00
CA GLU A 120 34.26 -18.34 -10.32
C GLU A 120 34.49 -19.46 -11.35
N MET A 121 35.60 -20.20 -11.27
CA MET A 121 35.83 -21.40 -12.09
C MET A 121 34.78 -22.50 -11.83
N GLN A 122 34.40 -22.69 -10.56
CA GLN A 122 33.32 -23.62 -10.22
C GLN A 122 31.96 -23.15 -10.76
N ARG A 123 31.66 -21.86 -10.65
CA ARG A 123 30.46 -21.25 -11.22
C ARG A 123 30.40 -21.43 -12.73
N LEU A 124 31.51 -21.19 -13.43
CA LEU A 124 31.61 -21.40 -14.88
C LEU A 124 31.30 -22.84 -15.28
N THR A 125 31.76 -23.83 -14.51
CA THR A 125 31.55 -25.25 -14.80
C THR A 125 30.14 -25.73 -14.45
N ASN A 126 29.62 -25.31 -13.29
CA ASN A 126 28.36 -25.83 -12.75
C ASN A 126 27.12 -25.11 -13.29
N GLU A 127 27.23 -23.80 -13.55
CA GLU A 127 26.11 -22.96 -13.97
C GLU A 127 26.22 -22.60 -15.45
N ILE A 128 27.25 -21.83 -15.81
CA ILE A 128 27.35 -21.21 -17.15
C ILE A 128 27.49 -22.27 -18.24
N TRP A 129 28.33 -23.30 -18.05
CA TRP A 129 28.50 -24.37 -19.02
C TRP A 129 27.20 -25.17 -19.25
N GLN A 130 26.47 -25.48 -18.17
CA GLN A 130 25.20 -26.21 -18.26
C GLN A 130 24.13 -25.37 -18.96
N GLU A 131 24.02 -24.09 -18.61
CA GLU A 131 23.08 -23.18 -19.25
C GLU A 131 23.39 -22.99 -20.73
N ALA A 132 24.65 -22.74 -21.09
CA ALA A 132 25.10 -22.63 -22.47
C ALA A 132 24.75 -23.89 -23.27
N LYS A 133 25.01 -25.08 -22.72
CA LYS A 133 24.70 -26.36 -23.35
C LYS A 133 23.20 -26.50 -23.62
N GLN A 134 22.36 -26.19 -22.63
CA GLN A 134 20.91 -26.27 -22.77
C GLN A 134 20.39 -25.27 -23.82
N GLN A 135 20.90 -24.03 -23.81
CA GLN A 135 20.49 -23.00 -24.77
C GLN A 135 20.90 -23.37 -26.19
N ILE A 136 22.14 -23.85 -26.40
CA ILE A 136 22.61 -24.30 -27.72
C ILE A 136 21.75 -25.43 -28.28
N GLU A 137 21.35 -26.40 -27.45
CA GLU A 137 20.48 -27.50 -27.89
C GLU A 137 19.12 -26.99 -28.39
N ARG A 138 18.49 -26.06 -27.65
CA ARG A 138 17.25 -25.39 -28.10
C ARG A 138 17.44 -24.64 -29.40
N GLY A 139 18.57 -23.95 -29.55
CA GLY A 139 18.95 -23.26 -30.78
C GLY A 139 19.09 -24.18 -32.00
N ARG A 140 19.71 -25.35 -31.83
CA ARG A 140 19.85 -26.37 -32.88
C ARG A 140 18.52 -27.00 -33.28
N GLN A 141 17.62 -27.20 -32.32
CA GLN A 141 16.25 -27.61 -32.63
C GLN A 141 15.55 -26.56 -33.49
N ALA A 142 15.61 -25.28 -33.09
CA ALA A 142 15.07 -24.18 -33.88
C ALA A 142 15.70 -24.11 -35.29
N GLN A 143 17.01 -24.30 -35.40
CA GLN A 143 17.73 -24.33 -36.67
C GLN A 143 17.15 -25.38 -37.64
N THR A 144 16.88 -26.57 -37.12
CA THR A 144 16.36 -27.72 -37.88
C THR A 144 14.96 -27.44 -38.42
N TYR A 145 14.06 -26.92 -37.58
CA TYR A 145 12.68 -26.62 -37.99
C TYR A 145 12.57 -25.38 -38.90
N LEU A 146 13.49 -24.43 -38.78
CA LEU A 146 13.55 -23.26 -39.66
C LEU A 146 14.28 -23.51 -40.98
N ASP A 147 14.84 -24.71 -41.19
CA ASP A 147 15.69 -25.07 -42.35
C ASP A 147 16.82 -24.05 -42.59
N SER A 148 17.41 -23.55 -41.50
CA SER A 148 18.45 -22.52 -41.53
C SER A 148 19.85 -23.13 -41.51
N HIS A 149 20.77 -22.57 -42.30
CA HIS A 149 22.14 -23.08 -42.45
C HIS A 149 23.15 -22.26 -41.63
N ASP A 150 22.71 -21.69 -40.50
CA ASP A 150 23.53 -20.82 -39.66
C ASP A 150 24.70 -21.60 -39.04
N THR A 151 25.93 -21.12 -39.24
CA THR A 151 27.16 -21.74 -38.71
C THR A 151 27.39 -21.42 -37.24
N ILE A 152 26.62 -20.49 -36.66
CA ILE A 152 26.78 -20.00 -35.28
C ILE A 152 26.69 -21.12 -34.25
N TRP A 153 25.77 -22.07 -34.44
CA TRP A 153 25.58 -23.19 -33.51
C TRP A 153 26.77 -24.14 -33.50
N GLN A 154 27.38 -24.37 -34.67
CA GLN A 154 28.60 -25.18 -34.77
C GLN A 154 29.79 -24.49 -34.09
N GLN A 155 29.92 -23.17 -34.28
CA GLN A 155 30.96 -22.38 -33.62
C GLN A 155 30.77 -22.34 -32.10
N ALA A 156 29.52 -22.21 -31.63
CA ALA A 156 29.17 -22.20 -30.21
C ALA A 156 29.46 -23.55 -29.53
N VAL A 157 29.10 -24.67 -30.15
CA VAL A 157 29.43 -26.02 -29.65
C VAL A 157 30.94 -26.20 -29.57
N SER A 158 31.66 -25.84 -30.64
CA SER A 158 33.12 -25.97 -30.69
C SER A 158 33.81 -25.22 -29.54
N LEU A 159 33.38 -23.99 -29.24
CA LEU A 159 33.91 -23.27 -28.09
C LEU A 159 33.47 -23.88 -26.76
N LEU A 160 32.19 -24.24 -26.62
CA LEU A 160 31.68 -24.77 -25.36
C LEU A 160 32.38 -26.07 -24.93
N ASP A 161 32.82 -26.88 -25.89
CA ASP A 161 33.62 -28.09 -25.65
C ASP A 161 35.04 -27.78 -25.16
N GLU A 162 35.60 -26.60 -25.47
CA GLU A 162 36.92 -26.14 -24.99
C GLU A 162 36.85 -25.65 -23.52
N LEU A 163 35.72 -25.09 -23.07
CA LEU A 163 35.59 -24.44 -21.75
C LEU A 163 36.03 -25.31 -20.55
N PRO A 164 35.64 -26.60 -20.44
CA PRO A 164 36.04 -27.42 -19.30
C PRO A 164 37.54 -27.64 -19.18
N GLU A 165 38.28 -27.59 -20.30
CA GLU A 165 39.74 -27.72 -20.28
C GLU A 165 40.41 -26.43 -19.80
N VAL A 166 39.97 -25.28 -20.34
CA VAL A 166 40.48 -23.95 -19.95
C VAL A 166 40.23 -23.68 -18.46
N VAL A 167 39.02 -23.98 -17.97
CA VAL A 167 38.66 -23.82 -16.55
C VAL A 167 39.52 -24.72 -15.65
N ARG A 168 39.75 -25.98 -16.05
CA ARG A 168 40.60 -26.92 -15.30
C ARG A 168 42.05 -26.45 -15.24
N GLU A 169 42.56 -25.83 -16.30
CA GLU A 169 43.90 -25.25 -16.31
C GLU A 169 44.00 -24.11 -15.28
N VAL A 170 43.07 -23.16 -15.30
CA VAL A 170 43.04 -22.03 -14.33
C VAL A 170 42.88 -22.53 -12.90
N ASP A 171 41.93 -23.43 -12.63
CA ASP A 171 41.69 -23.96 -11.29
C ASP A 171 42.90 -24.75 -10.75
N GLY A 172 43.54 -25.56 -11.61
CA GLY A 172 44.75 -26.30 -11.27
C GLY A 172 45.94 -25.40 -10.95
N ARG A 173 46.19 -24.35 -11.76
CA ARG A 173 47.26 -23.37 -11.51
C ARG A 173 46.96 -22.49 -10.30
N SER A 174 45.70 -22.13 -10.10
CA SER A 174 45.22 -21.39 -8.92
C SER A 174 45.46 -22.17 -7.63
N LEU A 175 45.13 -23.47 -7.62
CA LEU A 175 45.38 -24.35 -6.48
C LEU A 175 46.88 -24.55 -6.20
N ALA A 176 47.68 -24.76 -7.26
CA ALA A 176 49.13 -24.89 -7.14
C ALA A 176 49.76 -23.60 -6.58
N TYR A 177 49.33 -22.43 -7.09
CA TYR A 177 49.76 -21.13 -6.60
C TYR A 177 49.36 -20.93 -5.14
N SER A 178 48.09 -21.15 -4.77
CA SER A 178 47.59 -21.02 -3.40
C SER A 178 48.40 -21.86 -2.39
N ARG A 179 48.71 -23.11 -2.73
CA ARG A 179 49.53 -24.03 -1.92
C ARG A 179 50.99 -23.60 -1.80
N SER A 180 51.50 -22.86 -2.79
CA SER A 180 52.88 -22.36 -2.78
C SER A 180 53.09 -21.14 -1.87
N ILE A 181 52.01 -20.46 -1.45
CA ILE A 181 52.10 -19.24 -0.62
C ILE A 181 52.34 -19.60 0.86
N ASN A 182 53.61 -19.81 1.21
CA ASN A 182 54.09 -19.98 2.59
C ASN A 182 54.74 -18.70 3.11
N GLY A 183 54.01 -17.93 3.94
CA GLY A 183 54.52 -16.68 4.51
C GLY A 183 54.62 -15.54 3.49
N LEU A 184 55.78 -14.85 3.44
CA LEU A 184 56.01 -13.64 2.62
C LEU A 184 56.45 -13.91 1.18
N PHE A 185 56.78 -15.16 0.81
CA PHE A 185 57.35 -15.51 -0.50
C PHE A 185 56.45 -16.48 -1.27
N ALA A 186 56.09 -16.09 -2.50
CA ALA A 186 55.47 -16.95 -3.50
C ALA A 186 56.43 -17.05 -4.71
N PRO A 187 56.74 -18.24 -5.25
CA PRO A 187 57.67 -18.34 -6.37
C PRO A 187 57.09 -17.70 -7.63
N GLU A 188 57.92 -16.92 -8.34
CA GLU A 188 57.51 -16.15 -9.52
C GLU A 188 57.00 -17.05 -10.66
N GLU A 189 57.53 -18.26 -10.78
CA GLU A 189 57.14 -19.26 -11.77
C GLU A 189 55.65 -19.65 -11.65
N PHE A 190 55.16 -19.96 -10.44
CA PHE A 190 53.74 -20.30 -10.25
C PHE A 190 52.80 -19.12 -10.51
N LEU A 191 53.25 -17.89 -10.24
CA LEU A 191 52.48 -16.68 -10.53
C LEU A 191 52.40 -16.43 -12.04
N GLN A 192 53.51 -16.63 -12.77
CA GLN A 192 53.53 -16.51 -14.24
C GLN A 192 52.64 -17.58 -14.89
N GLU A 193 52.69 -18.82 -14.43
CA GLU A 193 51.81 -19.89 -14.91
C GLU A 193 50.32 -19.60 -14.66
N LEU A 194 49.97 -19.09 -13.48
CA LEU A 194 48.61 -18.70 -13.16
C LEU A 194 48.13 -17.54 -14.05
N ASN A 195 48.93 -16.48 -14.18
CA ASN A 195 48.59 -15.35 -15.03
C ASN A 195 48.44 -15.76 -16.51
N HIS A 196 49.28 -16.66 -17.01
CA HIS A 196 49.14 -17.20 -18.37
C HIS A 196 47.83 -17.98 -18.55
N SER A 197 47.42 -18.77 -17.54
CA SER A 197 46.11 -19.45 -17.59
C SER A 197 44.93 -18.47 -17.54
N ILE A 198 45.05 -17.36 -16.77
CA ILE A 198 44.05 -16.29 -16.73
C ILE A 198 43.93 -15.59 -18.08
N GLU A 199 45.05 -15.32 -18.77
CA GLU A 199 45.05 -14.76 -20.12
C GLU A 199 44.31 -15.66 -21.11
N LYS A 200 44.58 -16.97 -21.12
CA LYS A 200 43.84 -17.94 -21.95
C LYS A 200 42.34 -17.93 -21.68
N MET A 201 41.93 -17.77 -20.41
CA MET A 201 40.51 -17.66 -20.06
C MET A 201 39.88 -16.36 -20.59
N ASN A 202 40.59 -15.24 -20.49
CA ASN A 202 40.13 -13.98 -21.08
C ASN A 202 40.04 -14.07 -22.61
N GLU A 203 41.02 -14.71 -23.28
CA GLU A 203 40.97 -14.96 -24.73
C GLU A 203 39.77 -15.84 -25.13
N TYR A 204 39.46 -16.86 -24.32
CA TYR A 204 38.26 -17.68 -24.50
C TYR A 204 36.98 -16.82 -24.43
N ILE A 205 36.87 -15.97 -23.41
CA ILE A 205 35.73 -15.06 -23.21
C ILE A 205 35.59 -14.09 -24.38
N GLU A 206 36.70 -13.52 -24.87
CA GLU A 206 36.70 -12.64 -26.04
C GLU A 206 36.25 -13.36 -27.31
N ARG A 207 36.70 -14.60 -27.55
CA ARG A 207 36.26 -15.43 -28.68
C ARG A 207 34.75 -15.68 -28.61
N TRP A 208 34.24 -16.04 -27.43
CA TRP A 208 32.80 -16.22 -27.21
C TRP A 208 32.02 -14.95 -27.51
N ASN A 209 32.39 -13.83 -26.87
CA ASN A 209 31.74 -12.54 -27.04
C ASN A 209 31.76 -12.05 -28.51
N ARG A 210 32.81 -12.37 -29.26
CA ARG A 210 32.91 -12.04 -30.69
C ARG A 210 31.87 -12.76 -31.53
N ILE A 211 31.64 -14.07 -31.30
CA ILE A 211 30.64 -14.86 -32.04
C ILE A 211 29.23 -14.29 -31.85
N PHE A 212 28.91 -13.87 -30.63
CA PHE A 212 27.56 -13.41 -30.30
C PHE A 212 27.37 -11.89 -30.34
N SER A 213 28.39 -11.14 -30.77
CA SER A 213 28.40 -9.67 -30.74
C SER A 213 27.20 -9.01 -31.45
N SER A 214 26.75 -9.55 -32.58
CA SER A 214 25.58 -9.05 -33.33
C SER A 214 24.23 -9.38 -32.71
N TYR A 215 24.20 -10.28 -31.73
CA TYR A 215 22.99 -10.74 -31.04
C TYR A 215 22.87 -10.16 -29.64
N ARG A 216 23.90 -9.42 -29.21
CA ARG A 216 23.82 -8.59 -28.02
C ARG A 216 22.77 -7.51 -28.30
N ARG A 217 21.65 -7.58 -27.58
CA ARG A 217 20.75 -6.43 -27.51
C ARG A 217 21.59 -5.30 -26.91
N GLU A 218 21.67 -4.16 -27.59
CA GLU A 218 22.17 -2.95 -26.94
C GLU A 218 21.43 -2.83 -25.62
N VAL A 219 22.15 -2.89 -24.50
CA VAL A 219 21.60 -2.46 -23.22
C VAL A 219 21.15 -1.03 -23.50
N PRO A 220 19.84 -0.72 -23.43
CA PRO A 220 19.40 0.63 -23.68
C PRO A 220 20.23 1.52 -22.76
N VAL A 221 20.90 2.52 -23.32
CA VAL A 221 21.48 3.60 -22.50
C VAL A 221 20.40 3.96 -21.48
N ALA A 222 20.77 3.99 -20.20
CA ALA A 222 19.80 4.25 -19.13
C ALA A 222 18.92 5.43 -19.57
N PRO A 223 17.59 5.23 -19.64
CA PRO A 223 16.72 6.22 -20.27
C PRO A 223 16.91 7.55 -19.56
N SER A 224 17.06 8.63 -20.34
CA SER A 224 17.17 9.98 -19.77
C SER A 224 16.00 10.25 -18.83
N ALA A 225 16.17 11.16 -17.88
CA ALA A 225 15.10 11.52 -16.96
C ALA A 225 13.83 11.98 -17.70
N LEU A 226 13.95 12.59 -18.89
CA LEU A 226 12.80 12.90 -19.75
C LEU A 226 12.13 11.65 -20.35
N GLU A 227 12.89 10.66 -20.79
CA GLU A 227 12.30 9.40 -21.28
C GLU A 227 11.59 8.66 -20.14
N ARG A 228 12.13 8.69 -18.92
CA ARG A 228 11.47 8.13 -17.74
C ARG A 228 10.19 8.89 -17.40
N LEU A 229 10.20 10.23 -17.51
CA LEU A 229 9.00 11.06 -17.37
C LEU A 229 7.92 10.62 -18.36
N ASP A 230 8.28 10.43 -19.62
CA ASP A 230 7.35 10.08 -20.68
C ASP A 230 6.71 8.71 -20.45
N ARG A 231 7.44 7.76 -19.86
CA ARG A 231 6.95 6.41 -19.49
C ARG A 231 5.97 6.38 -18.33
N LEU A 232 5.90 7.42 -17.48
CA LEU A 232 4.92 7.46 -16.39
C LEU A 232 3.49 7.41 -16.95
N ILE A 233 2.55 6.82 -16.25
CA ILE A 233 1.15 6.78 -16.69
C ILE A 233 0.48 8.11 -16.29
N GLY A 234 -0.24 8.72 -17.22
CA GLY A 234 -1.01 9.94 -16.96
C GLY A 234 -0.19 11.21 -16.70
N MET A 235 -0.70 12.07 -15.82
CA MET A 235 -0.05 13.31 -15.35
C MET A 235 0.33 14.30 -16.46
N THR A 236 -0.48 14.39 -17.53
CA THR A 236 -0.15 15.15 -18.76
C THR A 236 0.33 16.57 -18.47
N ASP A 237 -0.37 17.30 -17.60
CA ASP A 237 -0.03 18.68 -17.26
C ASP A 237 1.28 18.78 -16.46
N ILE A 238 1.51 17.86 -15.51
CA ILE A 238 2.75 17.81 -14.75
C ILE A 238 3.93 17.47 -15.66
N LYS A 239 3.76 16.51 -16.58
CA LYS A 239 4.80 16.14 -17.55
C LYS A 239 5.19 17.34 -18.41
N GLN A 240 4.20 18.09 -18.91
CA GLN A 240 4.49 19.28 -19.71
C GLN A 240 5.23 20.33 -18.89
N ARG A 241 4.81 20.60 -17.65
CA ARG A 241 5.49 21.56 -16.77
C ARG A 241 6.92 21.16 -16.42
N ILE A 242 7.17 19.88 -16.16
CA ILE A 242 8.53 19.38 -15.90
C ILE A 242 9.38 19.47 -17.16
N ARG A 243 8.81 19.21 -18.35
CA ARG A 243 9.51 19.37 -19.63
C ARG A 243 9.89 20.82 -19.89
N ASP A 244 8.99 21.76 -19.63
CA ASP A 244 9.26 23.20 -19.75
C ASP A 244 10.37 23.63 -18.78
N LEU A 245 10.32 23.14 -17.53
CA LEU A 245 11.39 23.35 -16.54
C LEU A 245 12.73 22.79 -17.02
N TYR A 246 12.74 21.56 -17.53
CA TYR A 246 13.95 20.90 -18.05
C TYR A 246 14.61 21.75 -19.15
N TYR A 247 13.85 22.17 -20.16
CA TYR A 247 14.42 22.95 -21.26
C TYR A 247 14.87 24.33 -20.82
N PHE A 248 14.17 24.94 -19.86
CA PHE A 248 14.59 26.20 -19.26
C PHE A 248 15.93 26.05 -18.51
N LEU A 249 16.08 25.02 -17.68
CA LEU A 249 17.33 24.74 -16.97
C LEU A 249 18.47 24.40 -17.94
N LEU A 250 18.21 23.55 -18.95
CA LEU A 250 19.19 23.22 -19.99
C LEU A 250 19.67 24.46 -20.75
N TYR A 251 18.76 25.38 -21.09
CA TYR A 251 19.12 26.65 -21.71
C TYR A 251 20.09 27.45 -20.84
N LEU A 252 19.88 27.46 -19.53
CA LEU A 252 20.72 28.21 -18.61
C LEU A 252 22.07 27.56 -18.36
N THR A 253 22.14 26.23 -18.25
CA THR A 253 23.41 25.50 -18.22
C THR A 253 24.26 25.87 -19.45
N LYS A 254 23.66 25.82 -20.65
CA LYS A 254 24.33 26.22 -21.91
C LYS A 254 24.72 27.69 -21.96
N ARG A 255 23.97 28.59 -21.31
CA ARG A 255 24.39 30.01 -21.18
C ARG A 255 25.59 30.15 -20.26
N ASN A 256 25.60 29.44 -19.14
CA ASN A 256 26.68 29.50 -18.17
C ASN A 256 27.99 28.96 -18.73
N GLU A 257 27.94 27.84 -19.49
CA GLU A 257 29.09 27.31 -20.25
C GLU A 257 29.70 28.33 -21.23
N LYS A 258 28.87 29.24 -21.76
CA LYS A 258 29.30 30.35 -22.63
C LYS A 258 29.73 31.59 -21.86
N GLY A 259 29.86 31.52 -20.53
CA GLY A 259 30.25 32.63 -19.67
C GLY A 259 29.15 33.68 -19.43
N LEU A 260 27.92 33.42 -19.84
CA LEU A 260 26.78 34.34 -19.69
C LEU A 260 25.99 34.03 -18.40
N ALA A 261 26.66 34.15 -17.26
CA ALA A 261 26.08 33.86 -15.95
C ALA A 261 24.99 34.87 -15.55
N MET A 262 23.92 34.38 -14.91
CA MET A 262 22.94 35.25 -14.25
C MET A 262 23.45 35.70 -12.89
N ARG A 263 23.08 36.92 -12.48
CA ARG A 263 23.38 37.43 -11.13
C ARG A 263 22.59 36.69 -10.06
N ASP A 264 21.34 36.35 -10.37
CA ASP A 264 20.45 35.62 -9.47
C ASP A 264 20.51 34.12 -9.78
N ARG A 265 20.82 33.30 -8.76
CA ARG A 265 20.72 31.85 -8.85
C ARG A 265 19.25 31.44 -8.87
N ILE A 266 18.93 30.42 -9.65
CA ILE A 266 17.59 29.86 -9.68
C ILE A 266 17.39 28.93 -8.49
N GLY A 267 16.28 29.11 -7.79
CA GLY A 267 15.86 28.17 -6.76
C GLY A 267 15.43 26.86 -7.41
N LEU A 268 16.11 25.77 -7.05
CA LEU A 268 15.76 24.39 -7.44
C LEU A 268 14.66 23.80 -6.55
N HIS A 269 14.20 24.58 -5.57
CA HIS A 269 13.22 24.17 -4.58
C HIS A 269 11.82 24.04 -5.18
N ALA A 270 11.11 22.97 -4.84
CA ALA A 270 9.80 22.67 -5.40
C ALA A 270 8.78 22.28 -4.33
N ILE A 271 7.50 22.42 -4.66
CA ILE A 271 6.39 21.95 -3.83
C ILE A 271 5.53 21.00 -4.66
N LEU A 272 5.29 19.81 -4.14
CA LEU A 272 4.43 18.78 -4.74
C LEU A 272 3.16 18.62 -3.90
N MET A 273 2.03 19.07 -4.43
CA MET A 273 0.73 19.00 -3.78
C MET A 273 -0.14 17.92 -4.42
N GLY A 274 -0.89 17.17 -3.61
CA GLY A 274 -1.88 16.22 -4.12
C GLY A 274 -2.23 15.13 -3.12
N ASN A 275 -3.26 14.35 -3.44
CA ASN A 275 -3.71 13.23 -2.62
C ASN A 275 -2.65 12.12 -2.48
N PRO A 276 -2.84 11.15 -1.56
CA PRO A 276 -1.89 10.06 -1.40
C PRO A 276 -1.85 9.23 -2.67
N GLY A 277 -0.65 8.76 -3.05
CA GLY A 277 -0.50 7.90 -4.23
C GLY A 277 -0.63 8.59 -5.59
N THR A 278 -0.65 9.93 -5.67
CA THR A 278 -0.60 10.66 -6.96
C THR A 278 0.80 10.71 -7.59
N GLY A 279 1.84 10.22 -6.91
CA GLY A 279 3.20 10.14 -7.46
C GLY A 279 4.19 11.22 -7.01
N LYS A 280 3.90 11.95 -5.91
CA LYS A 280 4.78 13.01 -5.37
C LYS A 280 6.23 12.55 -5.20
N THR A 281 6.46 11.44 -4.50
CA THR A 281 7.79 10.87 -4.29
C THR A 281 8.48 10.48 -5.61
N THR A 282 7.72 9.95 -6.57
CA THR A 282 8.22 9.59 -7.90
C THR A 282 8.71 10.82 -8.66
N ILE A 283 7.94 11.91 -8.65
CA ILE A 283 8.34 13.18 -9.28
C ILE A 283 9.53 13.82 -8.57
N ALA A 284 9.63 13.72 -7.24
CA ALA A 284 10.79 14.23 -6.51
C ALA A 284 12.10 13.54 -6.93
N ARG A 285 12.07 12.21 -7.09
CA ARG A 285 13.21 11.43 -7.62
C ARG A 285 13.55 11.81 -9.05
N LEU A 286 12.54 12.01 -9.88
CA LEU A 286 12.74 12.43 -11.26
C LEU A 286 13.37 13.83 -11.37
N LEU A 287 12.96 14.77 -10.51
CA LEU A 287 13.60 16.09 -10.43
C LEU A 287 15.06 15.99 -10.01
N ALA A 288 15.40 15.10 -9.06
CA ALA A 288 16.79 14.87 -8.67
C ALA A 288 17.63 14.34 -9.85
N GLU A 289 17.09 13.40 -10.62
CA GLU A 289 17.72 12.89 -11.84
C GLU A 289 17.93 13.99 -12.88
N ILE A 290 16.90 14.81 -13.16
CA ILE A 290 17.01 15.95 -14.07
C ILE A 290 18.10 16.93 -13.62
N TYR A 291 18.12 17.29 -12.33
CA TYR A 291 19.10 18.23 -11.81
C TYR A 291 20.52 17.69 -11.90
N HIS A 292 20.70 16.39 -11.66
CA HIS A 292 21.99 15.71 -11.82
C HIS A 292 22.44 15.66 -13.29
N GLU A 293 21.57 15.24 -14.21
CA GLU A 293 21.85 15.19 -15.65
C GLU A 293 22.27 16.55 -16.22
N LEU A 294 21.69 17.64 -15.72
CA LEU A 294 22.01 19.01 -16.12
C LEU A 294 23.23 19.60 -15.40
N GLY A 295 23.89 18.83 -14.52
CA GLY A 295 25.06 19.27 -13.74
C GLY A 295 24.76 20.32 -12.66
N LEU A 296 23.48 20.44 -12.25
CA LEU A 296 23.05 21.39 -11.21
C LEU A 296 23.23 20.81 -9.81
N LEU A 297 23.22 19.49 -9.68
CA LEU A 297 23.46 18.73 -8.46
C LEU A 297 24.47 17.61 -8.71
N GLU A 298 25.28 17.27 -7.72
CA GLU A 298 26.35 16.27 -7.85
C GLU A 298 25.82 14.84 -8.02
N HIS A 299 24.64 14.54 -7.46
CA HIS A 299 24.04 13.22 -7.42
C HIS A 299 22.52 13.27 -7.62
N ALA A 300 21.96 12.21 -8.21
CA ALA A 300 20.52 12.03 -8.35
C ALA A 300 19.84 11.50 -7.06
N SER A 301 20.46 11.67 -5.89
CA SER A 301 19.99 11.11 -4.62
C SER A 301 18.82 11.92 -4.04
N VAL A 302 17.88 11.21 -3.42
CA VAL A 302 16.77 11.80 -2.66
C VAL A 302 16.82 11.30 -1.22
N ILE A 303 16.91 12.22 -0.27
CA ILE A 303 16.79 11.96 1.15
C ILE A 303 15.35 12.27 1.57
N GLU A 304 14.58 11.23 1.85
CA GLU A 304 13.20 11.35 2.31
C GLU A 304 13.15 11.49 3.83
N VAL A 305 12.42 12.49 4.32
CA VAL A 305 12.21 12.78 5.75
C VAL A 305 10.78 13.22 6.02
N ASP A 306 10.35 13.06 7.26
CA ASP A 306 9.06 13.58 7.77
C ASP A 306 9.28 14.37 9.08
N ARG A 307 8.19 14.80 9.73
CA ARG A 307 8.26 15.53 11.01
C ARG A 307 9.07 14.79 12.09
N SER A 308 8.96 13.47 12.20
CA SER A 308 9.64 12.69 13.26
C SER A 308 11.16 12.70 13.09
N HIS A 309 11.62 12.76 11.84
CA HIS A 309 13.03 12.86 11.49
C HIS A 309 13.59 14.26 11.75
N LEU A 310 12.79 15.31 11.57
CA LEU A 310 13.25 16.70 11.66
C LEU A 310 13.07 17.32 13.04
N VAL A 311 12.04 16.94 13.79
CA VAL A 311 11.69 17.57 15.08
C VAL A 311 12.21 16.73 16.25
N GLY A 312 12.91 17.39 17.18
CA GLY A 312 13.40 16.78 18.41
C GLY A 312 12.43 16.94 19.59
N SER A 313 12.62 16.12 20.62
CA SER A 313 11.86 16.21 21.89
C SER A 313 12.45 17.22 22.89
N TYR A 314 13.64 17.75 22.60
CA TYR A 314 14.43 18.62 23.48
C TYR A 314 14.93 19.87 22.74
N VAL A 315 15.14 20.95 23.48
CA VAL A 315 15.67 22.23 22.97
C VAL A 315 17.06 22.01 22.34
N GLY A 316 17.29 22.58 21.15
CA GLY A 316 18.52 22.42 20.36
C GLY A 316 18.60 21.14 19.51
N HIS A 317 17.86 20.08 19.86
CA HIS A 317 17.91 18.81 19.12
C HIS A 317 17.25 18.90 17.73
N THR A 318 16.26 19.77 17.57
CA THR A 318 15.61 20.01 16.28
C THR A 318 16.56 20.61 15.25
N GLU A 319 17.38 21.58 15.65
CA GLU A 319 18.36 22.21 14.74
C GLU A 319 19.37 21.16 14.26
N GLN A 320 19.89 20.34 15.18
CA GLN A 320 20.81 19.25 14.87
C GLN A 320 20.19 18.27 13.85
N LYS A 321 18.97 17.79 14.11
CA LYS A 321 18.26 16.86 13.21
C LYS A 321 18.05 17.43 11.81
N VAL A 322 17.66 18.70 11.71
CA VAL A 322 17.49 19.37 10.41
C VAL A 322 18.83 19.47 9.69
N MET A 323 19.90 19.86 10.38
CA MET A 323 21.23 19.97 9.78
C MET A 323 21.79 18.61 9.36
N GLU A 324 21.58 17.54 10.12
CA GLU A 324 21.93 16.17 9.73
C GLU A 324 21.17 15.73 8.46
N ALA A 325 19.90 16.10 8.33
CA ALA A 325 19.12 15.83 7.13
C ALA A 325 19.64 16.63 5.93
N VAL A 326 19.98 17.91 6.11
CA VAL A 326 20.59 18.77 5.08
C VAL A 326 21.93 18.21 4.64
N GLN A 327 22.81 17.85 5.58
CA GLN A 327 24.15 17.30 5.28
C GLN A 327 24.07 16.03 4.44
N ARG A 328 23.12 15.12 4.75
CA ARG A 328 22.89 13.92 3.93
C ARG A 328 22.36 14.23 2.53
N ALA A 329 21.69 15.37 2.35
CA ALA A 329 21.10 15.79 1.09
C ALA A 329 22.02 16.69 0.24
N VAL A 330 23.21 17.07 0.75
CA VAL A 330 24.20 17.83 -0.02
C VAL A 330 24.53 17.09 -1.32
N GLY A 331 24.54 17.83 -2.43
CA GLY A 331 24.72 17.27 -3.77
C GLY A 331 23.45 16.63 -4.35
N GLY A 332 22.34 16.60 -3.62
CA GLY A 332 21.09 15.94 -4.03
C GLY A 332 19.82 16.68 -3.58
N VAL A 333 18.74 15.95 -3.39
CA VAL A 333 17.42 16.48 -3.01
C VAL A 333 17.02 16.05 -1.59
N LEU A 334 16.61 17.01 -0.76
CA LEU A 334 15.92 16.79 0.51
C LEU A 334 14.40 16.81 0.29
N PHE A 335 13.76 15.65 0.37
CA PHE A 335 12.31 15.50 0.21
C PHE A 335 11.63 15.43 1.59
N ILE A 336 10.75 16.39 1.88
CA ILE A 336 10.01 16.46 3.15
C ILE A 336 8.55 16.11 2.87
N ASP A 337 8.13 14.90 3.27
CA ASP A 337 6.73 14.48 3.14
C ASP A 337 5.87 15.07 4.27
N GLU A 338 4.60 15.31 3.95
CA GLU A 338 3.63 15.98 4.83
C GLU A 338 4.19 17.21 5.54
N ALA A 339 4.87 18.10 4.79
CA ALA A 339 5.63 19.23 5.34
C ALA A 339 4.75 20.18 6.19
N TYR A 340 3.47 20.29 5.86
CA TYR A 340 2.49 21.07 6.65
C TYR A 340 2.41 20.61 8.11
N SER A 341 2.72 19.35 8.40
CA SER A 341 2.74 18.80 9.76
C SER A 341 3.77 19.48 10.66
N LEU A 342 4.81 20.14 10.12
CA LEU A 342 5.82 20.88 10.87
C LEU A 342 5.22 22.06 11.66
N LYS A 343 4.09 22.63 11.21
CA LYS A 343 3.42 23.74 11.90
C LYS A 343 1.98 23.36 12.27
N ARG A 344 1.73 23.11 13.56
CA ARG A 344 0.37 22.81 14.08
C ARG A 344 -0.36 24.10 14.44
N ALA A 345 -1.63 24.20 14.04
CA ALA A 345 -2.47 25.33 14.43
C ALA A 345 -2.79 25.25 15.94
N GLY A 346 -2.42 26.28 16.70
CA GLY A 346 -2.72 26.40 18.14
C GLY A 346 -1.62 25.97 19.11
N SER A 347 -0.43 25.61 18.62
CA SER A 347 0.75 25.39 19.48
C SER A 347 1.41 26.74 19.81
N ALA A 348 1.68 27.00 21.10
CA ALA A 348 2.25 28.26 21.59
C ALA A 348 3.59 28.62 20.90
N GLU A 349 3.99 29.90 20.97
CA GLU A 349 5.19 30.53 20.34
C GLU A 349 6.55 29.82 20.54
N ASN A 350 6.63 28.73 21.33
CA ASN A 350 7.82 27.90 21.54
C ASN A 350 7.76 26.53 20.81
N ASP A 351 7.16 26.44 19.63
CA ASP A 351 7.02 25.17 18.90
C ASP A 351 8.35 24.78 18.23
N PHE A 352 8.91 23.63 18.64
CA PHE A 352 10.06 22.99 18.00
C PHE A 352 9.90 22.87 16.48
N GLY A 353 8.67 22.81 15.97
CA GLY A 353 8.38 22.82 14.54
C GLY A 353 8.76 24.11 13.82
N GLN A 354 8.62 25.28 14.46
CA GLN A 354 9.02 26.56 13.86
C GLN A 354 10.54 26.67 13.79
N VAL A 355 11.26 26.19 14.81
CA VAL A 355 12.73 26.08 14.81
C VAL A 355 13.21 25.23 13.63
N ALA A 356 12.53 24.12 13.32
CA ALA A 356 12.89 23.29 12.17
C ALA A 356 12.78 24.06 10.85
N ILE A 357 11.70 24.83 10.68
CA ILE A 357 11.47 25.63 9.48
C ILE A 357 12.53 26.73 9.35
N ASP A 358 12.81 27.45 10.43
CA ASP A 358 13.75 28.57 10.41
C ASP A 358 15.18 28.08 10.12
N THR A 359 15.57 26.94 10.69
CA THR A 359 16.85 26.27 10.42
C THR A 359 16.95 25.86 8.95
N LEU A 360 15.89 25.26 8.39
CA LEU A 360 15.84 24.86 6.98
C LEU A 360 15.93 26.09 6.06
N VAL A 361 15.22 27.17 6.36
CA VAL A 361 15.27 28.43 5.60
C VAL A 361 16.67 29.06 5.64
N ALA A 362 17.34 29.00 6.78
CA ALA A 362 18.72 29.45 6.92
C ALA A 362 19.66 28.65 6.01
N ALA A 363 19.58 27.31 6.04
CA ALA A 363 20.38 26.43 5.20
C ALA A 363 20.15 26.63 3.69
N MET A 364 18.92 26.96 3.27
CA MET A 364 18.60 27.27 1.87
C MET A 364 19.13 28.64 1.41
N THR A 365 19.25 29.61 2.33
CA THR A 365 19.53 31.02 1.98
C THR A 365 21.01 31.38 2.05
N GLY A 366 21.75 30.86 3.02
CA GLY A 366 23.12 31.28 3.27
C GLY A 366 24.00 30.22 3.93
N GLY A 367 25.31 30.45 3.93
CA GLY A 367 26.31 29.52 4.48
C GLY A 367 26.87 28.55 3.44
N GLU A 368 27.52 27.49 3.93
CA GLU A 368 28.21 26.48 3.11
C GLU A 368 27.26 25.59 2.28
N TYR A 369 25.98 25.52 2.64
CA TYR A 369 24.99 24.65 2.00
C TYR A 369 24.16 25.35 0.90
N ALA A 370 24.28 26.67 0.76
CA ALA A 370 23.42 27.44 -0.13
C ALA A 370 23.67 27.09 -1.61
N GLY A 371 22.66 26.48 -2.24
CA GLY A 371 22.71 26.03 -3.63
C GLY A 371 23.51 24.74 -3.87
N THR A 372 23.87 24.01 -2.81
CA THR A 372 24.51 22.67 -2.94
C THR A 372 23.48 21.54 -2.90
N PHE A 373 22.22 21.82 -2.55
CA PHE A 373 21.12 20.87 -2.51
C PHE A 373 19.79 21.54 -2.87
N ALA A 374 18.77 20.75 -3.19
CA ALA A 374 17.41 21.23 -3.42
C ALA A 374 16.43 20.66 -2.39
N VAL A 375 15.47 21.47 -1.93
CA VAL A 375 14.38 21.03 -1.05
C VAL A 375 13.10 20.82 -1.86
N VAL A 376 12.46 19.67 -1.67
CA VAL A 376 11.13 19.39 -2.23
C VAL A 376 10.16 19.15 -1.08
N LEU A 377 9.13 20.00 -0.96
CA LEU A 377 8.08 19.85 0.05
C LEU A 377 6.88 19.14 -0.54
N ALA A 378 6.33 18.14 0.16
CA ALA A 378 5.14 17.43 -0.25
C ALA A 378 4.01 17.54 0.78
N GLY A 379 2.76 17.54 0.29
CA GLY A 379 1.58 17.53 1.17
C GLY A 379 0.26 17.72 0.43
N TYR A 380 -0.81 17.89 1.20
CA TYR A 380 -2.14 18.16 0.66
C TYR A 380 -2.29 19.63 0.23
N PRO A 381 -3.04 19.93 -0.86
CA PRO A 381 -3.08 21.29 -1.42
C PRO A 381 -3.48 22.39 -0.44
N GLU A 382 -4.55 22.19 0.35
CA GLU A 382 -5.10 23.22 1.24
C GLU A 382 -4.21 23.44 2.49
N GLU A 383 -3.70 22.36 3.04
CA GLU A 383 -2.79 22.34 4.18
C GLU A 383 -1.46 23.01 3.80
N MET A 384 -0.92 22.71 2.61
CA MET A 384 0.31 23.33 2.11
C MET A 384 0.12 24.83 1.81
N ARG A 385 -1.02 25.24 1.26
CA ARG A 385 -1.35 26.67 1.06
C ARG A 385 -1.35 27.42 2.39
N THR A 386 -1.94 26.83 3.42
CA THR A 386 -1.97 27.41 4.77
C THR A 386 -0.57 27.46 5.39
N PHE A 387 0.19 26.37 5.27
CA PHE A 387 1.56 26.25 5.75
C PHE A 387 2.49 27.32 5.18
N LEU A 388 2.43 27.56 3.86
CA LEU A 388 3.27 28.57 3.19
C LEU A 388 2.89 30.00 3.55
N ARG A 389 1.60 30.30 3.70
CA ARG A 389 1.13 31.63 4.13
C ARG A 389 1.59 31.97 5.55
N ALA A 390 1.77 30.96 6.39
CA ALA A 390 2.17 31.11 7.77
C ALA A 390 3.68 31.36 7.97
N ASN A 391 4.52 31.25 6.94
CA ASN A 391 5.95 31.54 7.02
C ASN A 391 6.45 32.32 5.79
N PRO A 392 6.66 33.65 5.90
CA PRO A 392 7.20 34.48 4.82
C PRO A 392 8.56 34.01 4.28
N GLY A 393 9.40 33.43 5.15
CA GLY A 393 10.71 32.90 4.81
C GLY A 393 10.64 31.75 3.82
N LEU A 394 9.75 30.78 4.07
CA LEU A 394 9.44 29.69 3.13
C LEU A 394 8.84 30.23 1.83
N ARG A 395 7.83 31.11 1.92
CA ARG A 395 7.14 31.65 0.74
C ARG A 395 8.10 32.31 -0.27
N SER A 396 9.14 32.99 0.22
CA SER A 396 10.15 33.61 -0.66
C SER A 396 11.06 32.60 -1.36
N ARG A 397 11.25 31.39 -0.83
CA ARG A 397 12.19 30.36 -1.34
C ARG A 397 11.50 29.32 -2.22
N PHE A 398 10.17 29.24 -2.12
CA PHE A 398 9.32 28.39 -2.94
C PHE A 398 8.34 29.24 -3.76
N PRO A 399 8.81 29.87 -4.86
CA PRO A 399 7.94 30.67 -5.73
C PRO A 399 6.86 29.79 -6.37
N GLU A 400 5.73 30.40 -6.73
CA GLU A 400 4.56 29.69 -7.33
C GLU A 400 4.93 28.93 -8.61
N SER A 401 5.97 29.34 -9.33
CA SER A 401 6.50 28.62 -10.49
C SER A 401 6.98 27.20 -10.15
N GLY A 402 7.44 26.97 -8.92
CA GLY A 402 7.88 25.67 -8.41
C GLY A 402 6.77 24.85 -7.74
N HIS A 403 5.50 25.28 -7.82
CA HIS A 403 4.36 24.58 -7.21
C HIS A 403 3.69 23.64 -8.22
N PHE A 404 3.80 22.33 -8.01
CA PHE A 404 3.17 21.30 -8.83
C PHE A 404 1.95 20.74 -8.09
N VAL A 405 0.77 20.82 -8.71
CA VAL A 405 -0.47 20.25 -8.18
C VAL A 405 -0.78 18.99 -8.98
N MET A 406 -0.74 17.85 -8.30
CA MET A 406 -1.00 16.53 -8.84
C MET A 406 -2.47 16.20 -8.62
N GLU A 407 -3.19 16.03 -9.72
CA GLU A 407 -4.59 15.61 -9.72
C GLU A 407 -4.70 14.10 -9.45
N ASP A 408 -5.90 13.67 -9.05
CA ASP A 408 -6.22 12.25 -8.95
C ASP A 408 -6.21 11.61 -10.34
N PHE A 409 -5.72 10.37 -10.42
CA PHE A 409 -5.73 9.65 -11.67
C PHE A 409 -7.16 9.30 -12.10
N THR A 410 -7.38 9.33 -13.40
CA THR A 410 -8.60 8.83 -14.05
C THR A 410 -8.70 7.31 -13.90
N MET A 411 -9.90 6.75 -14.12
CA MET A 411 -10.09 5.30 -14.06
C MET A 411 -9.16 4.57 -15.04
N ASP A 412 -9.05 5.06 -16.27
CA ASP A 412 -8.18 4.47 -17.30
C ASP A 412 -6.70 4.48 -16.87
N GLU A 413 -6.23 5.57 -16.27
CA GLU A 413 -4.87 5.67 -15.72
C GLU A 413 -4.67 4.73 -14.52
N LEU A 414 -5.65 4.62 -13.62
CA LEU A 414 -5.61 3.69 -12.48
C LEU A 414 -5.58 2.24 -12.94
N THR A 415 -6.39 1.86 -13.94
CA THR A 415 -6.38 0.52 -14.55
C THR A 415 -5.04 0.22 -15.20
N ALA A 416 -4.47 1.18 -15.95
CA ALA A 416 -3.15 1.04 -16.54
C ALA A 416 -2.04 0.91 -15.47
N ILE A 417 -2.14 1.65 -14.37
CA ILE A 417 -1.25 1.50 -13.20
C ILE A 417 -1.38 0.10 -12.60
N GLY A 418 -2.60 -0.42 -12.47
CA GLY A 418 -2.85 -1.78 -11.97
C GLY A 418 -2.21 -2.85 -12.86
N GLN A 419 -2.33 -2.70 -14.18
CA GLN A 419 -1.65 -3.55 -15.16
C GLN A 419 -0.13 -3.49 -15.01
N LEU A 420 0.43 -2.29 -14.86
CA LEU A 420 1.87 -2.12 -14.63
C LEU A 420 2.32 -2.82 -13.34
N VAL A 421 1.61 -2.63 -12.23
CA VAL A 421 1.93 -3.28 -10.95
C VAL A 421 1.83 -4.80 -11.04
N ALA A 422 0.80 -5.33 -11.69
CA ALA A 422 0.68 -6.78 -11.88
C ALA A 422 1.88 -7.33 -12.67
N ARG A 423 2.26 -6.66 -13.75
CA ARG A 423 3.40 -7.04 -14.61
C ARG A 423 4.74 -6.95 -13.90
N ASP A 424 4.98 -5.91 -13.11
CA ASP A 424 6.19 -5.78 -12.30
C ASP A 424 6.33 -6.93 -11.29
N ASN A 425 5.23 -7.62 -10.97
CA ASN A 425 5.20 -8.83 -10.13
C ASN A 425 5.05 -10.12 -10.95
N GLU A 426 5.26 -10.08 -12.26
CA GLU A 426 5.15 -11.22 -13.19
C GLU A 426 3.73 -11.80 -13.33
N PHE A 427 2.69 -10.97 -13.10
CA PHE A 427 1.30 -11.34 -13.31
C PHE A 427 0.69 -10.66 -14.55
N VAL A 428 -0.20 -11.39 -15.21
CA VAL A 428 -1.08 -10.87 -16.27
C VAL A 428 -2.53 -10.94 -15.79
N MET A 429 -3.35 -9.97 -16.15
CA MET A 429 -4.78 -9.94 -15.83
C MET A 429 -5.62 -10.33 -17.05
N THR A 430 -6.66 -11.14 -16.85
CA THR A 430 -7.67 -11.36 -17.88
C THR A 430 -8.54 -10.11 -18.09
N GLU A 431 -9.32 -10.04 -19.18
CA GLU A 431 -10.25 -8.92 -19.41
C GLU A 431 -11.31 -8.84 -18.30
N SER A 432 -11.83 -10.00 -17.89
CA SER A 432 -12.74 -10.11 -16.76
C SER A 432 -12.12 -9.62 -15.44
N ALA A 433 -10.80 -9.84 -15.24
CA ALA A 433 -10.07 -9.32 -14.09
C ALA A 433 -9.89 -7.80 -14.14
N LEU A 434 -9.69 -7.20 -15.32
CA LEU A 434 -9.64 -5.74 -15.46
C LEU A 434 -10.96 -5.09 -15.08
N ALA A 435 -12.09 -5.67 -15.50
CA ALA A 435 -13.42 -5.19 -15.11
C ALA A 435 -13.62 -5.29 -13.58
N ALA A 436 -13.16 -6.38 -12.95
CA ALA A 436 -13.23 -6.56 -11.51
C ALA A 436 -12.32 -5.58 -10.74
N LEU A 437 -11.13 -5.26 -11.29
CA LEU A 437 -10.25 -4.22 -10.77
C LEU A 437 -10.93 -2.84 -10.79
N GLU A 438 -11.56 -2.48 -11.90
CA GLU A 438 -12.32 -1.22 -12.03
C GLU A 438 -13.45 -1.13 -10.99
N GLU A 439 -14.24 -2.19 -10.84
CA GLU A 439 -15.29 -2.25 -9.82
C GLU A 439 -14.71 -2.08 -8.40
N ARG A 440 -13.59 -2.73 -8.12
CA ARG A 440 -12.89 -2.66 -6.83
C ARG A 440 -12.35 -1.25 -6.56
N ILE A 441 -11.79 -0.58 -7.55
CA ILE A 441 -11.32 0.81 -7.46
C ILE A 441 -12.49 1.75 -7.14
N GLU A 442 -13.61 1.59 -7.83
CA GLU A 442 -14.80 2.43 -7.61
C GLU A 442 -15.42 2.19 -6.22
N ALA A 443 -15.34 0.96 -5.71
CA ALA A 443 -15.75 0.64 -4.35
C ALA A 443 -14.85 1.31 -3.27
N GLU A 444 -13.54 1.39 -3.50
CA GLU A 444 -12.58 2.03 -2.59
C GLU A 444 -12.57 3.58 -2.72
N ARG A 445 -13.04 4.11 -3.85
CA ARG A 445 -13.20 5.56 -4.08
C ARG A 445 -14.47 6.09 -3.41
N VAL A 446 -14.33 6.43 -2.14
CA VAL A 446 -15.46 6.81 -1.27
C VAL A 446 -15.50 8.31 -0.95
N ASP A 447 -14.35 8.98 -1.00
CA ASP A 447 -14.16 10.37 -0.63
C ASP A 447 -13.06 11.02 -1.46
N THR A 448 -12.78 12.31 -1.21
CA THR A 448 -11.74 13.10 -1.90
C THR A 448 -10.33 12.79 -1.42
N THR A 449 -10.13 11.84 -0.50
CA THR A 449 -8.82 11.43 0.05
C THR A 449 -8.35 10.08 -0.51
N PHE A 450 -8.94 9.66 -1.64
CA PHE A 450 -8.61 8.41 -2.31
C PHE A 450 -7.10 8.26 -2.56
N GLY A 451 -6.56 7.08 -2.21
CA GLY A 451 -5.12 6.79 -2.25
C GLY A 451 -4.52 6.51 -3.63
N ASN A 452 -5.26 6.72 -4.73
CA ASN A 452 -4.76 6.66 -6.11
C ASN A 452 -3.93 5.40 -6.42
N ALA A 453 -2.74 5.55 -7.01
CA ALA A 453 -1.86 4.44 -7.38
C ALA A 453 -1.48 3.55 -6.19
N ARG A 454 -1.43 4.10 -4.97
CA ARG A 454 -1.16 3.32 -3.75
C ARG A 454 -2.33 2.38 -3.45
N THR A 455 -3.57 2.85 -3.60
CA THR A 455 -4.76 1.99 -3.46
C THR A 455 -4.78 0.90 -4.52
N VAL A 456 -4.54 1.25 -5.79
CA VAL A 456 -4.49 0.27 -6.89
C VAL A 456 -3.41 -0.78 -6.64
N LYS A 457 -2.20 -0.36 -6.23
CA LYS A 457 -1.12 -1.29 -5.88
C LYS A 457 -1.55 -2.27 -4.79
N ASN A 458 -2.22 -1.79 -3.75
CA ASN A 458 -2.72 -2.65 -2.67
C ASN A 458 -3.79 -3.63 -3.19
N ILE A 459 -4.71 -3.19 -4.06
CA ILE A 459 -5.71 -4.07 -4.69
C ILE A 459 -5.04 -5.20 -5.49
N ILE A 460 -3.99 -4.90 -6.28
CA ILE A 460 -3.25 -5.93 -7.02
C ILE A 460 -2.57 -6.91 -6.07
N LEU A 461 -1.90 -6.43 -5.02
CA LEU A 461 -1.24 -7.28 -4.02
C LEU A 461 -2.24 -8.16 -3.26
N ASP A 462 -3.43 -7.63 -2.95
CA ASP A 462 -4.53 -8.38 -2.35
C ASP A 462 -5.03 -9.48 -3.29
N ALA A 463 -5.14 -9.20 -4.60
CA ALA A 463 -5.54 -10.18 -5.60
C ALA A 463 -4.50 -11.31 -5.74
N ILE A 464 -3.21 -10.97 -5.78
CA ILE A 464 -2.11 -11.96 -5.77
C ILE A 464 -2.17 -12.83 -4.50
N THR A 465 -2.41 -12.20 -3.34
CA THR A 465 -2.56 -12.92 -2.06
C THR A 465 -3.81 -13.80 -2.05
N SER A 466 -4.91 -13.34 -2.64
CA SER A 466 -6.16 -14.10 -2.81
C SER A 466 -5.92 -15.36 -3.63
N LYS A 467 -5.25 -15.23 -4.78
CA LYS A 467 -4.82 -16.37 -5.61
C LYS A 467 -3.94 -17.33 -4.83
N GLY A 468 -2.89 -16.84 -4.18
CA GLY A 468 -1.96 -17.68 -3.41
C GLY A 468 -2.69 -18.53 -2.35
N ARG A 469 -3.68 -17.97 -1.67
CA ARG A 469 -4.52 -18.70 -0.70
C ARG A 469 -5.39 -19.79 -1.32
N LYS A 470 -5.90 -19.59 -2.54
CA LYS A 470 -6.69 -20.58 -3.28
C LYS A 470 -5.81 -21.75 -3.72
N LEU A 471 -4.65 -21.45 -4.30
CA LEU A 471 -3.74 -22.46 -4.86
C LEU A 471 -2.96 -23.23 -3.79
N ALA A 472 -2.77 -22.68 -2.59
CA ALA A 472 -2.08 -23.35 -1.48
C ALA A 472 -2.68 -24.69 -1.04
N ARG A 473 -3.91 -25.02 -1.48
CA ARG A 473 -4.63 -26.26 -1.15
C ARG A 473 -4.69 -27.25 -2.31
N THR A 474 -4.05 -26.94 -3.43
CA THR A 474 -4.11 -27.73 -4.67
C THR A 474 -2.73 -28.29 -4.97
N GLU A 475 -2.62 -29.61 -5.16
CA GLU A 475 -1.32 -30.29 -5.24
C GLU A 475 -0.64 -30.19 -6.62
N GLU A 476 -1.38 -29.95 -7.73
CA GLU A 476 -0.79 -29.81 -9.08
C GLU A 476 -1.52 -28.77 -9.97
N LEU A 477 -0.98 -27.55 -9.97
CA LEU A 477 -1.06 -26.44 -10.96
C LEU A 477 -0.32 -26.64 -12.29
N PRO A 478 -0.90 -26.60 -13.52
CA PRO A 478 -0.11 -26.15 -14.67
C PRO A 478 0.52 -24.76 -14.38
N SER A 479 1.78 -24.59 -14.78
CA SER A 479 2.68 -23.50 -14.35
C SER A 479 2.08 -22.10 -14.54
N ASP A 480 1.34 -21.91 -15.62
CA ASP A 480 0.64 -20.69 -16.04
C ASP A 480 -0.46 -20.21 -15.07
N GLU A 481 -1.13 -21.10 -14.33
CA GLU A 481 -2.12 -20.75 -13.30
C GLU A 481 -1.53 -19.90 -12.15
N TYR A 482 -0.22 -19.96 -11.96
CA TYR A 482 0.49 -19.15 -10.97
C TYR A 482 0.69 -17.69 -11.41
N THR A 483 0.44 -17.36 -12.69
CA THR A 483 0.80 -16.06 -13.28
C THR A 483 -0.39 -15.26 -13.82
N ILE A 484 -1.60 -15.83 -13.86
CA ILE A 484 -2.78 -15.17 -14.44
C ILE A 484 -3.78 -14.82 -13.35
N LEU A 485 -4.03 -13.53 -13.11
CA LEU A 485 -5.08 -13.05 -12.20
C LEU A 485 -6.45 -13.08 -12.89
N TYR A 486 -7.44 -13.66 -12.21
CA TYR A 486 -8.83 -13.75 -12.67
C TYR A 486 -9.74 -12.79 -11.90
N ALA A 487 -10.94 -12.51 -12.42
CA ALA A 487 -11.94 -11.66 -11.76
C ALA A 487 -12.20 -12.03 -10.29
N GLU A 488 -12.29 -13.32 -10.00
CA GLU A 488 -12.50 -13.84 -8.65
C GLU A 488 -11.35 -13.60 -7.67
N ASP A 489 -10.16 -13.22 -8.14
CA ASP A 489 -9.03 -12.87 -7.27
C ASP A 489 -9.20 -11.47 -6.69
N PHE A 490 -9.91 -10.58 -7.39
CA PHE A 490 -10.21 -9.21 -6.98
C PHE A 490 -11.43 -9.10 -6.04
N ALA A 491 -12.12 -10.22 -5.80
CA ALA A 491 -13.22 -10.25 -4.86
C ALA A 491 -12.74 -9.78 -3.47
N LEU A 492 -13.47 -8.82 -2.90
CA LEU A 492 -13.31 -8.45 -1.50
C LEU A 492 -13.38 -9.74 -0.66
N PRO A 493 -12.39 -10.03 0.19
CA PRO A 493 -12.56 -11.08 1.17
C PRO A 493 -13.74 -10.64 2.03
N VAL A 494 -14.92 -11.24 1.80
CA VAL A 494 -15.99 -11.20 2.79
C VAL A 494 -15.35 -11.82 4.00
N PRO A 495 -15.07 -11.04 5.06
CA PRO A 495 -14.46 -11.63 6.23
C PRO A 495 -15.37 -12.79 6.63
N LYS A 496 -14.80 -13.97 6.92
CA LYS A 496 -15.51 -14.98 7.73
C LYS A 496 -15.62 -14.46 9.17
N VAL A 497 -16.08 -13.23 9.32
CA VAL A 497 -16.63 -12.68 10.55
C VAL A 497 -18.10 -13.05 10.46
N ARG A 498 -18.57 -13.71 11.52
CA ARG A 498 -20.00 -13.97 11.76
C ARG A 498 -20.80 -12.73 11.37
N SER A 499 -21.88 -12.89 10.60
CA SER A 499 -22.63 -11.74 10.05
C SER A 499 -22.97 -10.72 11.14
N ALA A 500 -23.05 -9.44 10.79
CA ALA A 500 -23.42 -8.39 11.75
C ALA A 500 -24.79 -8.67 12.41
N ALA A 501 -25.67 -9.39 11.71
CA ALA A 501 -26.92 -9.95 12.25
C ALA A 501 -26.67 -10.99 13.36
N GLU A 502 -25.76 -11.95 13.17
CA GLU A 502 -25.39 -12.90 14.24
C GLU A 502 -24.77 -12.21 15.46
N TYR A 503 -24.01 -11.13 15.25
CA TYR A 503 -23.47 -10.34 16.35
C TYR A 503 -24.58 -9.60 17.10
N LEU A 504 -25.55 -9.00 16.37
CA LEU A 504 -26.73 -8.37 16.94
C LEU A 504 -27.51 -9.34 17.83
N ASP A 505 -27.77 -10.55 17.33
CA ASP A 505 -28.52 -11.59 18.06
C ASP A 505 -27.87 -11.97 19.38
N ARG A 506 -26.54 -11.94 19.44
CA ARG A 506 -25.80 -12.26 20.67
C ARG A 506 -25.84 -11.16 21.71
N LEU A 507 -26.08 -9.89 21.37
CA LEU A 507 -26.14 -8.84 22.39
C LEU A 507 -27.17 -9.20 23.46
N VAL A 508 -26.88 -8.91 24.73
CA VAL A 508 -27.81 -9.23 25.81
C VAL A 508 -29.03 -8.32 25.68
N GLY A 509 -30.24 -8.87 25.87
CA GLY A 509 -31.49 -8.11 25.82
C GLY A 509 -31.82 -7.50 24.46
N LEU A 510 -32.35 -6.27 24.47
CA LEU A 510 -32.64 -5.45 23.29
C LEU A 510 -33.59 -6.09 22.26
N SER A 511 -34.51 -6.97 22.69
CA SER A 511 -35.39 -7.72 21.78
C SER A 511 -36.13 -6.83 20.78
N SER A 512 -36.73 -5.72 21.24
CA SER A 512 -37.41 -4.76 20.36
C SER A 512 -36.50 -4.16 19.29
N ILE A 513 -35.27 -3.79 19.67
CA ILE A 513 -34.28 -3.23 18.74
C ILE A 513 -33.80 -4.29 17.74
N LYS A 514 -33.58 -5.52 18.19
CA LYS A 514 -33.19 -6.64 17.31
C LYS A 514 -34.24 -6.89 16.25
N ASP A 515 -35.52 -6.94 16.65
CA ASP A 515 -36.63 -7.16 15.74
C ASP A 515 -36.77 -6.02 14.72
N GLU A 516 -36.66 -4.76 15.16
CA GLU A 516 -36.73 -3.58 14.28
C GLU A 516 -35.57 -3.54 13.27
N ILE A 517 -34.34 -3.79 13.73
CA ILE A 517 -33.16 -3.79 12.85
C ILE A 517 -33.19 -5.00 11.90
N SER A 518 -33.60 -6.17 12.36
CA SER A 518 -33.73 -7.38 11.53
C SER A 518 -34.81 -7.21 10.44
N THR A 519 -35.93 -6.59 10.79
CA THR A 519 -36.99 -6.21 9.84
C THR A 519 -36.45 -5.26 8.77
N LEU A 520 -35.71 -4.22 9.20
CA LEU A 520 -35.10 -3.28 8.28
C LEU A 520 -34.07 -3.95 7.37
N PHE A 521 -33.22 -4.82 7.91
CA PHE A 521 -32.22 -5.57 7.15
C PHE A 521 -32.87 -6.44 6.07
N SER A 522 -33.93 -7.17 6.44
CA SER A 522 -34.68 -8.02 5.51
C SER A 522 -35.28 -7.19 4.37
N PHE A 523 -35.86 -6.04 4.71
CA PHE A 523 -36.39 -5.11 3.72
C PHE A 523 -35.28 -4.59 2.78
N LEU A 524 -34.19 -4.06 3.31
CA LEU A 524 -33.07 -3.52 2.52
C LEU A 524 -32.46 -4.60 1.60
N SER A 525 -32.33 -5.83 2.09
CA SER A 525 -31.79 -6.96 1.31
C SER A 525 -32.63 -7.27 0.08
N ILE A 526 -33.96 -7.21 0.21
CA ILE A 526 -34.87 -7.39 -0.92
C ILE A 526 -34.81 -6.20 -1.87
N GLN A 527 -34.72 -4.97 -1.35
CA GLN A 527 -34.62 -3.77 -2.18
C GLN A 527 -33.33 -3.75 -3.01
N GLN A 528 -32.22 -4.21 -2.44
CA GLN A 528 -30.95 -4.33 -3.14
C GLN A 528 -31.05 -5.37 -4.27
N LYS A 529 -31.57 -6.56 -4.00
CA LYS A 529 -31.79 -7.61 -5.02
C LYS A 529 -32.69 -7.15 -6.17
N ARG A 530 -33.72 -6.34 -5.85
CA ARG A 530 -34.58 -5.72 -6.88
C ARG A 530 -33.77 -4.78 -7.78
N LYS A 531 -32.93 -3.93 -7.19
CA LYS A 531 -32.07 -2.99 -7.91
C LYS A 531 -31.07 -3.72 -8.81
N GLU A 532 -30.45 -4.79 -8.32
CA GLU A 532 -29.53 -5.66 -9.09
C GLU A 532 -30.23 -6.31 -10.29
N GLN A 533 -31.52 -6.63 -10.17
CA GLN A 533 -32.33 -7.16 -11.26
C GLN A 533 -32.95 -6.08 -12.17
N GLY A 534 -32.57 -4.81 -12.01
CA GLY A 534 -33.09 -3.69 -12.79
C GLY A 534 -34.55 -3.32 -12.49
N LEU A 535 -35.12 -3.84 -11.40
CA LEU A 535 -36.48 -3.52 -10.95
C LEU A 535 -36.49 -2.22 -10.15
N LEU A 536 -37.62 -1.49 -10.20
CA LEU A 536 -37.81 -0.30 -9.38
C LEU A 536 -37.75 -0.67 -7.89
N ALA A 537 -36.81 -0.04 -7.18
CA ALA A 537 -36.65 -0.10 -5.73
C ALA A 537 -37.25 1.15 -5.08
N VAL A 538 -37.93 0.96 -3.95
CA VAL A 538 -38.46 2.04 -3.10
C VAL A 538 -37.27 2.78 -2.44
N PRO A 539 -37.23 4.12 -2.49
CA PRO A 539 -36.23 4.91 -1.76
C PRO A 539 -36.34 4.66 -0.25
N VAL A 540 -35.20 4.43 0.41
CA VAL A 540 -35.16 4.14 1.85
C VAL A 540 -34.36 5.20 2.56
N GLU A 541 -34.99 5.90 3.50
CA GLU A 541 -34.30 6.81 4.43
C GLU A 541 -33.58 5.97 5.50
N LEU A 542 -32.27 6.19 5.63
CA LEU A 542 -31.40 5.43 6.53
C LEU A 542 -30.93 6.23 7.75
N HIS A 543 -31.04 7.56 7.72
CA HIS A 543 -30.74 8.39 8.89
C HIS A 543 -31.67 8.02 10.06
N ALA A 544 -31.09 7.88 11.25
CA ALA A 544 -31.78 7.32 12.40
C ALA A 544 -31.49 8.07 13.70
N ILE A 545 -32.40 7.91 14.66
CA ILE A 545 -32.28 8.46 16.01
C ILE A 545 -32.23 7.31 17.00
N PHE A 546 -31.21 7.28 17.84
CA PHE A 546 -31.03 6.27 18.87
C PHE A 546 -31.25 6.94 20.23
N PHE A 547 -32.37 6.67 20.88
CA PHE A 547 -32.70 7.36 22.14
C PHE A 547 -32.91 6.38 23.29
N GLY A 548 -32.45 6.77 24.48
CA GLY A 548 -32.51 5.96 25.70
C GLY A 548 -31.44 6.38 26.70
N ASN A 549 -31.47 5.83 27.91
CA ASN A 549 -30.54 6.21 28.98
C ASN A 549 -29.07 5.82 28.66
N PRO A 550 -28.07 6.41 29.35
CA PRO A 550 -26.67 6.04 29.18
C PRO A 550 -26.44 4.57 29.49
N GLY A 551 -25.54 3.93 28.74
CA GLY A 551 -25.18 2.53 28.94
C GLY A 551 -26.18 1.50 28.41
N THR A 552 -27.20 1.87 27.64
CA THR A 552 -28.15 0.93 27.00
C THR A 552 -27.66 0.30 25.69
N GLY A 553 -26.42 0.58 25.27
CA GLY A 553 -25.80 -0.06 24.10
C GLY A 553 -25.97 0.68 22.76
N LYS A 554 -26.40 1.95 22.76
CA LYS A 554 -26.58 2.77 21.54
C LYS A 554 -25.38 2.74 20.58
N SER A 555 -24.18 3.08 21.08
CA SER A 555 -22.96 3.11 20.24
C SER A 555 -22.57 1.71 19.74
N THR A 556 -22.77 0.68 20.56
CA THR A 556 -22.54 -0.72 20.16
C THR A 556 -23.47 -1.12 19.02
N VAL A 557 -24.77 -0.82 19.13
CA VAL A 557 -25.73 -1.11 18.07
C VAL A 557 -25.49 -0.23 16.84
N ALA A 558 -24.97 0.99 16.99
CA ALA A 558 -24.64 1.85 15.84
C ALA A 558 -23.49 1.27 14.99
N GLN A 559 -22.49 0.66 15.64
CA GLN A 559 -21.43 -0.07 14.95
C GLN A 559 -21.99 -1.26 14.16
N VAL A 560 -22.91 -2.01 14.78
CA VAL A 560 -23.59 -3.13 14.13
C VAL A 560 -24.44 -2.65 12.97
N TYR A 561 -25.18 -1.55 13.15
CA TYR A 561 -25.98 -0.93 12.11
C TYR A 561 -25.14 -0.53 10.90
N ALA A 562 -23.97 0.09 11.11
CA ALA A 562 -23.02 0.44 10.05
C ALA A 562 -22.53 -0.81 9.30
N SER A 563 -22.27 -1.90 10.03
CA SER A 563 -21.80 -3.16 9.46
C SER A 563 -22.89 -3.86 8.64
N ILE A 564 -24.12 -3.88 9.15
CA ILE A 564 -25.30 -4.40 8.43
C ILE A 564 -25.52 -3.64 7.13
N LEU A 565 -25.49 -2.30 7.17
CA LEU A 565 -25.69 -1.49 5.96
C LEU A 565 -24.62 -1.74 4.90
N LYS A 566 -23.38 -2.02 5.32
CA LYS A 566 -22.32 -2.45 4.40
C LYS A 566 -22.59 -3.84 3.82
N GLU A 567 -23.00 -4.80 4.65
CA GLU A 567 -23.32 -6.17 4.21
C GLU A 567 -24.44 -6.19 3.16
N VAL A 568 -25.42 -5.28 3.26
CA VAL A 568 -26.50 -5.14 2.27
C VAL A 568 -26.10 -4.29 1.05
N GLY A 569 -24.90 -3.71 1.03
CA GLY A 569 -24.45 -2.84 -0.06
C GLY A 569 -25.06 -1.44 -0.07
N MET A 570 -25.65 -1.00 1.05
CA MET A 570 -26.16 0.38 1.21
C MET A 570 -25.04 1.38 1.55
N LEU A 571 -23.90 0.89 2.06
CA LEU A 571 -22.72 1.70 2.40
C LEU A 571 -21.44 1.03 1.88
N LYS A 572 -20.49 1.82 1.37
CA LYS A 572 -19.25 1.29 0.77
C LYS A 572 -18.26 0.70 1.81
N ARG A 573 -18.08 1.34 2.98
CA ARG A 573 -17.07 0.97 4.00
C ARG A 573 -17.64 0.39 5.29
N GLY A 574 -18.81 0.86 5.74
CA GLY A 574 -19.48 0.36 6.96
C GLY A 574 -18.79 0.68 8.28
N HIS A 575 -17.85 1.64 8.29
CA HIS A 575 -17.20 2.11 9.51
C HIS A 575 -18.09 3.11 10.26
N LEU A 576 -17.82 3.25 11.56
CA LEU A 576 -18.52 4.20 12.44
C LEU A 576 -17.56 5.32 12.82
N VAL A 577 -17.95 6.57 12.58
CA VAL A 577 -17.24 7.76 13.07
C VAL A 577 -18.06 8.36 14.18
N THR A 578 -17.54 8.33 15.41
CA THR A 578 -18.21 8.91 16.58
C THR A 578 -17.75 10.34 16.80
N VAL A 579 -18.69 11.27 17.00
CA VAL A 579 -18.43 12.69 17.23
C VAL A 579 -19.32 13.24 18.33
N GLY A 580 -18.83 14.26 19.05
CA GLY A 580 -19.62 15.09 19.95
C GLY A 580 -19.56 16.58 19.57
N ARG A 581 -20.11 17.46 20.42
CA ARG A 581 -20.11 18.92 20.19
C ARG A 581 -18.71 19.48 19.92
N ALA A 582 -17.71 19.09 20.71
CA ALA A 582 -16.34 19.60 20.62
C ALA A 582 -15.66 19.29 19.27
N ASP A 583 -16.08 18.22 18.59
CA ASP A 583 -15.53 17.81 17.30
C ASP A 583 -16.08 18.63 16.14
N MET A 584 -17.32 19.11 16.28
CA MET A 584 -18.09 19.75 15.21
C MET A 584 -18.13 21.27 15.32
N VAL A 585 -18.22 21.81 16.55
CA VAL A 585 -18.39 23.23 16.82
C VAL A 585 -17.04 23.89 17.14
N ALA A 586 -16.73 25.00 16.47
CA ALA A 586 -15.52 25.78 16.74
C ALA A 586 -15.80 26.96 17.68
N GLU A 587 -14.76 27.47 18.35
CA GLU A 587 -14.84 28.64 19.22
C GLU A 587 -14.90 29.97 18.45
N TYR A 588 -14.50 29.96 17.17
CA TYR A 588 -14.35 31.16 16.32
C TYR A 588 -15.23 31.07 15.05
N VAL A 589 -15.76 32.23 14.64
CA VAL A 589 -16.64 32.40 13.47
C VAL A 589 -16.03 31.79 12.20
N GLY A 590 -16.82 31.04 11.43
CA GLY A 590 -16.47 30.53 10.10
C GLY A 590 -15.64 29.25 10.08
N GLN A 591 -15.30 28.68 11.25
CA GLN A 591 -14.57 27.41 11.34
C GLN A 591 -15.48 26.20 11.61
N THR A 592 -16.69 26.42 12.13
CA THR A 592 -17.65 25.36 12.48
C THR A 592 -18.11 24.56 11.26
N ALA A 593 -18.47 25.24 10.17
CA ALA A 593 -18.81 24.55 8.93
C ALA A 593 -17.67 23.68 8.40
N VAL A 594 -16.42 24.16 8.46
CA VAL A 594 -15.23 23.42 8.00
C VAL A 594 -15.00 22.17 8.85
N ARG A 595 -15.07 22.29 10.18
CA ARG A 595 -14.92 21.15 11.11
C ARG A 595 -16.01 20.10 10.90
N THR A 596 -17.26 20.54 10.77
CA THR A 596 -18.40 19.68 10.50
C THR A 596 -18.22 18.94 9.17
N LYS A 597 -17.88 19.65 8.08
CA LYS A 597 -17.62 19.04 6.77
C LYS A 597 -16.48 18.01 6.81
N ARG A 598 -15.41 18.28 7.56
CA ARG A 598 -14.32 17.32 7.76
C ARG A 598 -14.80 16.04 8.46
N LYS A 599 -15.59 16.15 9.53
CA LYS A 599 -16.15 14.98 10.22
C LYS A 599 -17.14 14.20 9.36
N VAL A 600 -17.91 14.88 8.53
CA VAL A 600 -18.75 14.22 7.53
C VAL A 600 -17.90 13.50 6.48
N ALA A 601 -16.84 14.13 5.99
CA ALA A 601 -15.91 13.52 5.03
C ALA A 601 -15.27 12.24 5.59
N GLU A 602 -14.83 12.25 6.85
CA GLU A 602 -14.33 11.05 7.56
C GLU A 602 -15.37 9.91 7.60
N ALA A 603 -16.66 10.24 7.63
CA ALA A 603 -17.76 9.28 7.73
C ALA A 603 -18.35 8.83 6.38
N LEU A 604 -17.88 9.36 5.24
CA LEU A 604 -18.36 8.94 3.92
C LEU A 604 -18.09 7.45 3.68
N GLY A 605 -19.09 6.75 3.16
CA GLY A 605 -19.17 5.29 3.04
C GLY A 605 -19.47 4.56 4.34
N GLY A 606 -19.72 5.28 5.43
CA GLY A 606 -19.99 4.76 6.76
C GLY A 606 -21.15 5.46 7.46
N VAL A 607 -21.13 5.38 8.79
CA VAL A 607 -22.11 6.02 9.67
C VAL A 607 -21.42 7.10 10.50
N LEU A 608 -21.93 8.34 10.44
CA LEU A 608 -21.59 9.40 11.39
C LEU A 608 -22.51 9.28 12.61
N PHE A 609 -21.96 8.88 13.75
CA PHE A 609 -22.66 8.75 15.02
C PHE A 609 -22.41 9.97 15.89
N VAL A 610 -23.42 10.80 16.07
CA VAL A 610 -23.37 11.99 16.92
C VAL A 610 -23.87 11.60 18.31
N ASP A 611 -22.94 11.35 19.23
CA ASP A 611 -23.28 11.02 20.62
C ASP A 611 -23.68 12.30 21.38
N GLU A 612 -24.63 12.14 22.30
CA GLU A 612 -25.21 13.26 23.05
C GLU A 612 -25.59 14.46 22.16
N ALA A 613 -26.28 14.19 21.05
CA ALA A 613 -26.61 15.17 20.01
C ALA A 613 -27.40 16.38 20.52
N HIS A 614 -28.07 16.26 21.67
CA HIS A 614 -28.72 17.38 22.35
C HIS A 614 -27.75 18.49 22.77
N SER A 615 -26.46 18.18 22.91
CA SER A 615 -25.41 19.20 23.12
C SER A 615 -25.29 20.18 21.95
N LEU A 616 -25.84 19.85 20.78
CA LEU A 616 -25.94 20.75 19.61
C LEU A 616 -27.19 21.62 19.64
N ILE A 617 -28.02 21.57 20.70
CA ILE A 617 -29.09 22.54 20.90
C ILE A 617 -28.43 23.91 21.22
N PRO A 618 -28.79 25.00 20.53
CA PRO A 618 -28.21 26.31 20.79
C PRO A 618 -28.53 26.81 22.20
N ALA A 619 -27.51 27.17 22.98
CA ALA A 619 -27.66 27.66 24.35
C ALA A 619 -27.72 29.20 24.46
N GLY A 620 -27.67 29.94 23.34
CA GLY A 620 -27.71 31.42 23.33
C GLY A 620 -27.49 32.05 21.94
N THR A 621 -27.48 33.39 21.87
CA THR A 621 -27.39 34.17 20.62
C THR A 621 -26.02 34.14 19.91
N ASN A 622 -24.95 33.70 20.59
CA ASN A 622 -23.60 33.55 20.04
C ASN A 622 -23.15 32.07 19.94
N ASP A 623 -24.10 31.12 19.94
CA ASP A 623 -23.79 29.69 19.83
C ASP A 623 -23.71 29.25 18.36
N TYR A 624 -22.53 28.77 17.92
CA TYR A 624 -22.31 28.27 16.56
C TYR A 624 -22.88 26.87 16.32
N SER A 625 -23.54 26.24 17.30
CA SER A 625 -24.23 24.95 17.12
C SER A 625 -25.27 24.96 15.99
N THR A 626 -25.94 26.09 15.72
CA THR A 626 -26.87 26.19 14.58
C THR A 626 -26.15 26.01 13.23
N GLU A 627 -24.97 26.62 13.07
CA GLU A 627 -24.14 26.48 11.87
C GLU A 627 -23.70 25.03 11.65
N ALA A 628 -23.37 24.31 12.73
CA ALA A 628 -23.03 22.88 12.65
C ALA A 628 -24.23 22.03 12.19
N LEU A 629 -25.44 22.28 12.73
CA LEU A 629 -26.65 21.56 12.35
C LEU A 629 -27.05 21.83 10.90
N ASP A 630 -27.00 23.09 10.46
CA ASP A 630 -27.32 23.46 9.07
C ASP A 630 -26.33 22.84 8.09
N THR A 631 -25.04 22.88 8.43
CA THR A 631 -23.99 22.23 7.64
C THR A 631 -24.19 20.72 7.57
N LEU A 632 -24.56 20.08 8.68
CA LEU A 632 -24.85 18.64 8.71
C LEU A 632 -26.04 18.30 7.80
N VAL A 633 -27.11 19.09 7.82
CA VAL A 633 -28.28 18.91 6.93
C VAL A 633 -27.90 19.11 5.46
N GLU A 634 -27.06 20.10 5.14
CA GLU A 634 -26.51 20.31 3.79
C GLU A 634 -25.77 19.06 3.31
N GLU A 635 -24.80 18.58 4.09
CA GLU A 635 -23.97 17.43 3.70
C GLU A 635 -24.76 16.12 3.65
N MET A 636 -25.76 15.91 4.52
CA MET A 636 -26.71 14.79 4.43
C MET A 636 -27.48 14.81 3.10
N THR A 637 -27.82 16.00 2.59
CA THR A 637 -28.50 16.15 1.30
C THR A 637 -27.59 15.78 0.14
N LYS A 638 -26.34 16.27 0.20
CA LYS A 638 -25.33 16.09 -0.83
C LYS A 638 -24.84 14.64 -0.92
N HIS A 639 -24.71 13.96 0.21
CA HIS A 639 -24.13 12.61 0.31
C HIS A 639 -25.16 11.51 0.64
N ARG A 640 -26.44 11.70 0.25
CA ARG A 640 -27.58 10.83 0.61
C ARG A 640 -27.38 9.33 0.33
N GLU A 641 -26.55 8.97 -0.66
CA GLU A 641 -26.33 7.58 -1.10
C GLU A 641 -25.09 6.95 -0.47
N ASN A 642 -24.27 7.73 0.24
CA ASN A 642 -22.97 7.30 0.75
C ASN A 642 -22.74 7.76 2.20
N LEU A 643 -23.73 8.31 2.89
CA LEU A 643 -23.61 8.76 4.27
C LEU A 643 -24.89 8.43 5.04
N VAL A 644 -24.72 7.76 6.17
CA VAL A 644 -25.79 7.61 7.16
C VAL A 644 -25.40 8.38 8.41
N VAL A 645 -26.37 9.05 9.01
CA VAL A 645 -26.18 9.84 10.23
C VAL A 645 -27.08 9.25 11.29
N VAL A 646 -26.52 9.01 12.47
CA VAL A 646 -27.24 8.52 13.64
C VAL A 646 -27.08 9.54 14.76
N LEU A 647 -28.20 10.13 15.20
CA LEU A 647 -28.21 11.04 16.36
C LEU A 647 -28.54 10.23 17.62
N ALA A 648 -27.71 10.32 18.65
CA ALA A 648 -27.96 9.65 19.93
C ALA A 648 -28.22 10.63 21.07
N GLY A 649 -29.15 10.31 21.96
CA GLY A 649 -29.45 11.16 23.11
C GLY A 649 -30.59 10.68 23.99
N TYR A 650 -30.99 11.53 24.93
CA TYR A 650 -32.12 11.26 25.82
C TYR A 650 -33.45 11.51 25.11
N PRO A 651 -34.51 10.74 25.43
CA PRO A 651 -35.79 10.82 24.71
C PRO A 651 -36.36 12.25 24.62
N GLU A 652 -36.38 13.00 25.72
CA GLU A 652 -36.96 14.36 25.75
C GLU A 652 -36.08 15.39 25.05
N LEU A 653 -34.75 15.32 25.23
CA LEU A 653 -33.81 16.27 24.63
C LEU A 653 -33.67 16.07 23.10
N ILE A 654 -33.84 14.85 22.62
CA ILE A 654 -33.87 14.57 21.18
C ILE A 654 -35.13 15.18 20.53
N LYS A 655 -36.28 15.15 21.20
CA LYS A 655 -37.49 15.83 20.70
C LYS A 655 -37.26 17.33 20.59
N GLU A 656 -36.58 17.93 21.57
CA GLU A 656 -36.21 19.34 21.54
C GLU A 656 -35.29 19.65 20.34
N LEU A 657 -34.23 18.86 20.14
CA LEU A 657 -33.31 19.01 19.01
C LEU A 657 -34.02 18.95 17.64
N LEU A 658 -34.98 18.04 17.47
CA LEU A 658 -35.75 17.93 16.22
C LEU A 658 -36.67 19.13 15.96
N ASN A 659 -37.10 19.83 17.01
CA ASN A 659 -37.92 21.03 16.89
C ASN A 659 -37.08 22.28 16.53
N THR A 660 -35.77 22.26 16.82
CA THR A 660 -34.86 23.36 16.50
C THR A 660 -34.62 23.53 15.00
N ASN A 661 -34.67 22.43 14.22
CA ASN A 661 -34.43 22.48 12.78
C ASN A 661 -35.39 21.56 11.99
N PRO A 662 -36.31 22.11 11.17
CA PRO A 662 -37.22 21.32 10.33
C PRO A 662 -36.51 20.35 9.37
N GLY A 663 -35.29 20.69 8.93
CA GLY A 663 -34.44 19.84 8.10
C GLY A 663 -34.07 18.51 8.78
N LEU A 664 -33.81 18.53 10.09
CA LEU A 664 -33.57 17.30 10.86
C LEU A 664 -34.85 16.46 10.94
N ARG A 665 -35.98 17.08 11.30
CA ARG A 665 -37.25 16.36 11.45
C ARG A 665 -37.69 15.63 10.18
N SER A 666 -37.42 16.19 9.01
CA SER A 666 -37.79 15.57 7.73
C SER A 666 -36.90 14.38 7.35
N ARG A 667 -35.61 14.40 7.71
CA ARG A 667 -34.61 13.38 7.34
C ARG A 667 -34.53 12.23 8.34
N PHE A 668 -34.79 12.47 9.62
CA PHE A 668 -34.68 11.48 10.69
C PHE A 668 -36.02 10.80 11.00
N LYS A 669 -36.53 10.00 10.05
CA LYS A 669 -37.81 9.30 10.20
C LYS A 669 -37.73 8.03 11.04
N LYS A 670 -36.55 7.41 11.14
CA LYS A 670 -36.35 6.19 11.93
C LYS A 670 -35.90 6.53 13.34
N GLN A 671 -36.59 5.97 14.32
CA GLN A 671 -36.30 6.20 15.73
C GLN A 671 -36.29 4.87 16.46
N PHE A 672 -35.17 4.56 17.10
CA PHE A 672 -34.92 3.33 17.82
C PHE A 672 -34.87 3.63 19.32
N HIS A 673 -35.79 3.05 20.07
CA HIS A 673 -35.87 3.20 21.52
C HIS A 673 -35.05 2.12 22.23
N PHE A 674 -34.05 2.54 22.99
CA PHE A 674 -33.19 1.65 23.77
C PHE A 674 -33.69 1.60 25.23
N PRO A 675 -34.43 0.54 25.62
CA PRO A 675 -34.93 0.40 26.98
C PRO A 675 -33.78 0.15 27.96
N ASP A 676 -34.03 0.44 29.24
CA ASP A 676 -33.13 0.03 30.32
C ASP A 676 -33.08 -1.50 30.43
N TYR A 677 -31.92 -2.02 30.82
CA TYR A 677 -31.74 -3.45 31.03
C TYR A 677 -32.51 -3.92 32.26
N SER A 678 -33.17 -5.06 32.15
CA SER A 678 -33.71 -5.80 33.29
C SER A 678 -32.59 -6.29 34.22
N PRO A 679 -32.89 -6.55 35.50
CA PRO A 679 -31.91 -7.10 36.44
C PRO A 679 -31.25 -8.39 35.93
N GLU A 680 -32.02 -9.26 35.27
CA GLU A 680 -31.55 -10.51 34.68
C GLU A 680 -30.57 -10.25 33.52
N GLU A 681 -30.87 -9.28 32.66
CA GLU A 681 -29.97 -8.87 31.59
C GLU A 681 -28.70 -8.22 32.13
N LEU A 682 -28.78 -7.41 33.19
CA LEU A 682 -27.60 -6.83 33.84
C LEU A 682 -26.68 -7.91 34.45
N VAL A 683 -27.24 -8.97 35.03
CA VAL A 683 -26.44 -10.14 35.49
C VAL A 683 -25.71 -10.78 34.32
N GLU A 684 -26.38 -10.96 33.18
CA GLU A 684 -25.76 -11.56 31.99
C GLU A 684 -24.68 -10.66 31.38
N VAL A 685 -24.91 -9.34 31.34
CA VAL A 685 -23.88 -8.35 30.94
C VAL A 685 -22.67 -8.42 31.87
N ALA A 686 -22.88 -8.45 33.19
CA ALA A 686 -21.81 -8.55 34.19
C ALA A 686 -21.03 -9.87 34.04
N LYS A 687 -21.73 -10.98 33.84
CA LYS A 687 -21.12 -12.31 33.63
C LYS A 687 -20.25 -12.35 32.38
N ARG A 688 -20.72 -11.79 31.26
CA ARG A 688 -19.94 -11.72 30.02
C ARG A 688 -18.74 -10.82 30.16
N TYR A 689 -18.91 -9.63 30.74
CA TYR A 689 -17.79 -8.72 30.97
C TYR A 689 -16.71 -9.38 31.83
N ALA A 690 -17.10 -10.02 32.95
CA ALA A 690 -16.17 -10.78 33.79
C ALA A 690 -15.42 -11.84 32.98
N SER A 691 -16.12 -12.61 32.14
CA SER A 691 -15.49 -13.61 31.27
C SER A 691 -14.52 -13.00 30.26
N ASP A 692 -14.85 -11.85 29.67
CA ASP A 692 -14.01 -11.15 28.68
C ASP A 692 -12.69 -10.67 29.29
N ILE A 693 -12.70 -10.28 30.57
CA ILE A 693 -11.49 -9.90 31.33
C ILE A 693 -10.86 -11.08 32.12
N GLY A 694 -11.29 -12.32 31.86
CA GLY A 694 -10.67 -13.54 32.41
C GLY A 694 -11.16 -13.98 33.78
N TYR A 695 -12.26 -13.44 34.28
CA TYR A 695 -12.85 -13.79 35.58
C TYR A 695 -14.11 -14.67 35.46
N HIS A 696 -14.29 -15.59 36.40
CA HIS A 696 -15.47 -16.43 36.58
C HIS A 696 -16.14 -16.10 37.92
N LEU A 697 -17.47 -15.91 37.89
CA LEU A 697 -18.27 -15.65 39.08
C LEU A 697 -18.75 -16.95 39.71
N SER A 698 -18.60 -17.09 41.02
CA SER A 698 -19.22 -18.21 41.76
C SER A 698 -20.75 -18.13 41.71
N LEU A 699 -21.44 -19.26 41.93
CA LEU A 699 -22.91 -19.29 42.00
C LEU A 699 -23.48 -18.37 43.08
N THR A 700 -22.75 -18.21 44.20
CA THR A 700 -23.12 -17.30 45.28
C THR A 700 -22.89 -15.83 44.90
N ALA A 701 -21.80 -15.52 44.19
CA ALA A 701 -21.55 -14.20 43.63
C ALA A 701 -22.62 -13.77 42.61
N LEU A 702 -23.03 -14.67 41.71
CA LEU A 702 -24.13 -14.43 40.76
C LEU A 702 -25.46 -14.16 41.47
N SER A 703 -25.75 -14.92 42.53
CA SER A 703 -26.96 -14.71 43.34
C SER A 703 -26.94 -13.35 44.03
N ARG A 704 -25.76 -12.90 44.49
CA ARG A 704 -25.60 -11.57 45.10
C ARG A 704 -25.71 -10.45 44.07
N LEU A 705 -25.11 -10.59 42.89
CA LEU A 705 -25.26 -9.66 41.76
C LEU A 705 -26.72 -9.48 41.38
N ARG A 706 -27.48 -10.57 41.30
CA ARG A 706 -28.92 -10.50 41.01
C ARG A 706 -29.65 -9.65 42.04
N LYS A 707 -29.41 -9.87 43.35
CA LYS A 707 -30.02 -9.04 44.41
C LYS A 707 -29.64 -7.57 44.26
N ILE A 708 -28.37 -7.25 43.98
CA ILE A 708 -27.91 -5.87 43.77
C ILE A 708 -28.67 -5.21 42.60
N PHE A 709 -28.78 -5.89 41.46
CA PHE A 709 -29.50 -5.34 40.31
C PHE A 709 -31.03 -5.35 40.49
N THR A 710 -31.63 -6.24 41.28
CA THR A 710 -33.07 -6.20 41.58
C THR A 710 -33.43 -5.09 42.57
N GLU A 711 -32.63 -4.93 43.63
CA GLU A 711 -32.84 -3.91 44.67
C GLU A 711 -32.53 -2.49 44.17
N ARG A 712 -31.56 -2.35 43.26
CA ARG A 712 -31.03 -1.04 42.82
C ARG A 712 -31.20 -0.74 41.33
N GLY A 713 -31.61 -1.71 40.51
CA GLY A 713 -31.84 -1.53 39.06
C GLY A 713 -33.20 -0.90 38.71
N ARG A 714 -34.09 -0.74 39.70
CA ARG A 714 -35.34 0.01 39.52
C ARG A 714 -35.09 1.51 39.75
N GLY A 715 -34.73 2.24 38.70
CA GLY A 715 -34.83 3.71 38.66
C GLY A 715 -33.53 4.52 38.53
N MET A 716 -32.71 4.27 37.51
CA MET A 716 -31.57 5.08 37.04
C MET A 716 -30.23 5.00 37.81
N ASN A 717 -29.19 4.52 37.12
CA ASN A 717 -27.99 5.26 36.67
C ASN A 717 -26.91 4.24 36.25
N GLY A 718 -26.66 4.11 34.94
CA GLY A 718 -25.48 3.42 34.39
C GLY A 718 -25.72 2.22 33.47
N ASN A 719 -26.85 1.50 33.57
CA ASN A 719 -27.15 0.32 32.70
C ASN A 719 -25.94 -0.64 32.57
N ALA A 720 -25.48 -0.98 31.36
CA ALA A 720 -24.30 -1.82 31.17
C ALA A 720 -23.02 -1.22 31.79
N ARG A 721 -22.90 0.11 31.92
CA ARG A 721 -21.80 0.75 32.65
C ARG A 721 -21.83 0.37 34.13
N LEU A 722 -23.02 0.36 34.75
CA LEU A 722 -23.17 -0.09 36.15
C LEU A 722 -22.73 -1.55 36.31
N ALA A 723 -23.14 -2.44 35.39
CA ALA A 723 -22.72 -3.84 35.43
C ALA A 723 -21.19 -4.00 35.35
N ARG A 724 -20.51 -3.20 34.51
CA ARG A 724 -19.04 -3.18 34.42
C ARG A 724 -18.39 -2.67 35.70
N THR A 725 -18.84 -1.53 36.21
CA THR A 725 -18.32 -0.94 37.46
C THR A 725 -18.42 -1.92 38.62
N VAL A 726 -19.54 -2.64 38.76
CA VAL A 726 -19.70 -3.65 39.82
C VAL A 726 -18.68 -4.79 39.70
N ILE A 727 -18.33 -5.22 38.48
CA ILE A 727 -17.32 -6.27 38.26
C ILE A 727 -15.90 -5.74 38.52
N GLU A 728 -15.60 -4.51 38.10
CA GLU A 728 -14.30 -3.87 38.37
C GLU A 728 -14.05 -3.71 39.87
N GLU A 729 -15.06 -3.26 40.61
CA GLU A 729 -15.03 -3.18 42.08
C GLU A 729 -14.87 -4.56 42.72
N ALA A 730 -15.57 -5.59 42.21
CA ALA A 730 -15.41 -6.95 42.69
C ALA A 730 -13.99 -7.49 42.45
N ALA A 731 -13.37 -7.20 41.29
CA ALA A 731 -12.00 -7.59 40.99
C ALA A 731 -10.99 -6.91 41.94
N GLN A 732 -11.14 -5.62 42.22
CA GLN A 732 -10.29 -4.92 43.19
C GLN A 732 -10.40 -5.52 44.60
N ARG A 733 -11.61 -5.94 44.99
CA ARG A 733 -11.85 -6.57 46.29
C ARG A 733 -11.31 -7.99 46.38
N GLN A 734 -11.39 -8.74 45.29
CA GLN A 734 -10.74 -10.04 45.20
C GLN A 734 -9.22 -9.90 45.34
N ALA A 735 -8.60 -8.92 44.66
CA ALA A 735 -7.17 -8.64 44.83
C ALA A 735 -6.82 -8.35 46.29
N ARG A 736 -7.60 -7.50 46.98
CA ARG A 736 -7.42 -7.22 48.40
C ARG A 736 -7.60 -8.46 49.28
N ARG A 737 -8.64 -9.26 49.05
CA ARG A 737 -8.91 -10.51 49.76
C ARG A 737 -7.73 -11.47 49.63
N LEU A 738 -7.18 -11.63 48.43
CA LEU A 738 -6.05 -12.51 48.16
C LEU A 738 -4.75 -11.99 48.80
N THR A 739 -4.50 -10.68 48.82
CA THR A 739 -3.31 -10.13 49.49
C THR A 739 -3.40 -10.21 51.02
N ASP A 740 -4.60 -10.07 51.59
CA ASP A 740 -4.82 -10.09 53.04
C ASP A 740 -4.66 -11.50 53.65
N THR A 741 -4.61 -12.58 52.86
CA THR A 741 -4.33 -13.94 53.36
C THR A 741 -2.86 -14.17 53.70
N GLY A 742 -1.95 -13.26 53.33
CA GLY A 742 -0.50 -13.40 53.55
C GLY A 742 0.16 -14.52 52.73
N GLN A 743 -0.55 -15.07 51.74
CA GLN A 743 -0.11 -16.16 50.88
C GLN A 743 0.80 -15.62 49.74
N THR A 744 1.94 -16.27 49.50
CA THR A 744 2.93 -15.83 48.51
C THR A 744 2.78 -16.49 47.13
N SER A 745 1.87 -17.46 46.99
CA SER A 745 1.62 -18.18 45.74
C SER A 745 0.14 -18.50 45.57
N PHE A 746 -0.44 -18.11 44.43
CA PHE A 746 -1.83 -18.34 44.06
C PHE A 746 -1.93 -19.27 42.85
N THR A 747 -2.97 -20.09 42.81
CA THR A 747 -3.32 -20.88 41.64
C THR A 747 -4.05 -20.03 40.60
N THR A 748 -3.99 -20.44 39.32
CA THR A 748 -4.72 -19.78 38.24
C THR A 748 -6.23 -19.71 38.51
N GLU A 749 -6.80 -20.75 39.12
CA GLU A 749 -8.23 -20.78 39.45
C GLU A 749 -8.61 -19.73 40.53
N GLU A 750 -7.76 -19.54 41.54
CA GLU A 750 -7.96 -18.52 42.58
C GLU A 750 -7.89 -17.10 42.01
N LEU A 751 -6.94 -16.85 41.11
CA LEU A 751 -6.76 -15.55 40.45
C LEU A 751 -7.93 -15.22 39.50
N MET A 752 -8.59 -16.23 38.93
CA MET A 752 -9.71 -16.06 38.00
C MET A 752 -11.08 -16.06 38.68
N ARG A 753 -11.21 -16.35 39.98
CA ARG A 753 -12.54 -16.57 40.61
C ARG A 753 -12.98 -15.41 41.50
N LEU A 754 -14.15 -14.83 41.18
CA LEU A 754 -14.85 -13.85 42.01
C LEU A 754 -15.89 -14.54 42.89
N GLU A 755 -15.84 -14.28 44.19
CA GLU A 755 -16.72 -14.86 45.20
C GLU A 755 -17.76 -13.85 45.72
N GLU A 756 -18.73 -14.34 46.49
CA GLU A 756 -19.78 -13.49 47.08
C GLU A 756 -19.19 -12.37 47.94
N ALA A 757 -18.12 -12.65 48.68
CA ALA A 757 -17.43 -11.68 49.52
C ALA A 757 -16.88 -10.48 48.71
N ASP A 758 -16.47 -10.73 47.46
CA ASP A 758 -15.89 -9.72 46.57
C ASP A 758 -17.00 -8.79 46.03
N VAL A 759 -18.20 -9.33 45.84
CA VAL A 759 -19.38 -8.59 45.35
C VAL A 759 -20.15 -7.88 46.49
N CYS A 760 -20.03 -8.38 47.73
CA CYS A 760 -20.85 -7.89 48.84
C CYS A 760 -20.40 -6.53 49.38
N GLY A 761 -21.33 -5.57 49.51
CA GLY A 761 -21.06 -4.28 50.14
C GLY A 761 -20.31 -3.29 49.26
N ILE A 762 -20.38 -3.42 47.92
CA ILE A 762 -19.84 -2.42 46.97
C ILE A 762 -20.56 -1.07 47.21
N PRO A 763 -19.87 -0.02 47.70
CA PRO A 763 -20.43 1.32 47.78
C PRO A 763 -20.49 1.86 46.34
N LEU A 764 -21.70 1.97 45.80
CA LEU A 764 -21.87 2.61 44.51
C LEU A 764 -21.98 4.11 44.78
N LEU A 765 -21.00 4.87 44.32
CA LEU A 765 -21.04 6.33 44.34
C LEU A 765 -22.37 6.79 43.75
N GLN A 766 -23.13 7.60 44.48
CA GLN A 766 -24.13 8.45 43.87
C GLN A 766 -23.35 9.38 42.94
N SER A 767 -23.39 9.13 41.63
CA SER A 767 -23.03 10.18 40.69
C SER A 767 -24.02 11.31 40.93
N GLU A 768 -23.55 12.41 41.51
CA GLU A 768 -24.30 13.67 41.56
C GLU A 768 -24.86 13.96 40.15
N PRO A 769 -26.06 14.54 40.05
CA PRO A 769 -26.50 15.07 38.77
C PRO A 769 -25.46 16.10 38.33
N LEU A 770 -24.78 15.85 37.20
CA LEU A 770 -24.00 16.86 36.51
C LEU A 770 -24.99 17.91 35.99
N HIS A 771 -25.39 18.80 36.89
CA HIS A 771 -25.91 20.13 36.61
C HIS A 771 -24.81 21.11 37.01
N GLU A 772 -24.03 21.52 36.03
CA GLU A 772 -23.70 22.93 35.76
C GLU A 772 -23.11 23.05 34.35
#